data_AF-A0A316HTR2-F1
#
_entry.id   AF-A0A316HTR2-F1
#
_cell.length_a   1.000
_cell.length_b   1.000
_cell.length_c   1.000
_cell.angle_alpha   90.00
_cell.angle_beta   90.00
_cell.angle_gamma   90.00
#
_symmetry.space_group_name_H-M   'P 1'
#
loop_
_entity.id
_entity.type
_entity.pdbx_description
1 polymer ?
#
loop_
_entity_poly.entity_id
_entity_poly.type
_entity_poly.pdbx_seq_one_letter_code
_entity_poly.pdbx_strand_id
1 'polypeptide(L)'
;MERRHWPIGLEAMAYGGDYSPEQWPEPVWQEDVRLMREAGVTMVSIGIFAWAQLEPEPGQYDFGWLDGLMDLLHDNGIRVDLGTPTVVPPAWFYEKFPMALPVSREGVRYAFGGRGTICHHAPAYQQATVSITRQLGRRYGEHPALAMWHVHNEYGAPVSACYCDLAAAAFRRWLTDRYTTVKELNEAWGTTFWGQTYNRWEQVQPPRLTPTAGNPAQQLDWERFTNDAMLANFKRERDVLREASPGVPITTNFHAALSQCQSIDYWSWAREVDVVTNDHYLIAENERAHVNLAMTADLTRSLAGGRPWLLLEHSTSAVNWQRRNIAKSRGEMARNSLAHVARGSDGAMFFQWRASRFGAEKFHSAMLPHAGTESRIWREVVRLGEALGALAALRGSRVVADIALLWDWQSWWAQRQEWRPSADLDARERAEAWYAATYDLHLTADFAHPEADLSGYPLVVVPALYAMTEAASANLRRYAENGGVLVVSCFSGIVDEHDTIHDGPHPGALRDVLGLTVEEFTPLRAGERVRLDSGMAGDVWSEVVTLRGAVPVWSYVDGPAAGLPAVTRHPFGTGSAWYVSTCLGEDGLDAVLVAASAEAGISSRDLPRDVEVVEREGEQGRYLFAINHTDETELIPATGTELLTGESVDGHLKLPPGAVRVTFTPRQPESASYPNEA
;
A
#
# COMPACT_ATOMS: atom_id res chain seq x y z
N MET A 1 -19.47 11.63 -19.04
CA MET A 1 -18.79 10.46 -19.61
C MET A 1 -18.37 9.60 -18.43
N GLU A 2 -18.76 8.33 -18.41
CA GLU A 2 -18.49 7.42 -17.28
C GLU A 2 -16.98 7.22 -17.12
N ARG A 3 -16.45 7.30 -15.88
CA ARG A 3 -15.02 7.08 -15.62
C ARG A 3 -14.70 5.63 -15.91
N ARG A 4 -13.73 5.37 -16.78
CA ARG A 4 -13.20 4.02 -16.99
C ARG A 4 -12.21 3.70 -15.87
N HIS A 5 -12.41 2.57 -15.22
CA HIS A 5 -11.61 2.09 -14.09
C HIS A 5 -10.66 0.95 -14.46
N TRP A 6 -10.33 0.80 -15.75
CA TRP A 6 -9.43 -0.24 -16.24
C TRP A 6 -8.79 0.17 -17.57
N PRO A 7 -7.52 -0.22 -17.86
CA PRO A 7 -6.84 0.11 -19.12
C PRO A 7 -7.69 -0.21 -20.37
N ILE A 8 -7.71 0.73 -21.32
CA ILE A 8 -8.54 0.62 -22.53
C ILE A 8 -8.00 -0.46 -23.46
N GLY A 9 -8.91 -1.29 -23.98
CA GLY A 9 -8.58 -2.29 -24.98
C GLY A 9 -7.71 -3.44 -24.46
N LEU A 10 -7.59 -3.56 -23.13
CA LEU A 10 -6.94 -4.67 -22.44
C LEU A 10 -7.99 -5.66 -21.94
N GLU A 11 -8.23 -6.70 -22.73
CA GLU A 11 -9.23 -7.74 -22.43
C GLU A 11 -8.63 -8.95 -21.68
N ALA A 12 -7.32 -9.08 -21.70
CA ALA A 12 -6.56 -10.09 -20.96
C ALA A 12 -6.06 -9.55 -19.61
N MET A 13 -5.48 -10.44 -18.78
CA MET A 13 -4.70 -10.03 -17.62
C MET A 13 -3.52 -9.14 -18.08
N ALA A 14 -3.22 -8.09 -17.31
CA ALA A 14 -2.05 -7.27 -17.59
C ALA A 14 -0.76 -8.07 -17.34
N TYR A 15 0.12 -8.13 -18.33
CA TYR A 15 1.39 -8.85 -18.25
C TYR A 15 2.44 -8.15 -19.10
N GLY A 16 3.60 -7.88 -18.54
CA GLY A 16 4.67 -7.11 -19.16
C GLY A 16 5.39 -6.28 -18.12
N GLY A 17 5.84 -5.08 -18.46
CA GLY A 17 6.59 -4.29 -17.51
C GLY A 17 7.13 -3.00 -18.08
N ASP A 18 7.94 -2.31 -17.28
CA ASP A 18 8.69 -1.13 -17.69
C ASP A 18 9.57 -1.46 -18.90
N TYR A 19 9.31 -0.77 -19.99
CA TYR A 19 10.12 -0.86 -21.18
C TYR A 19 10.78 0.49 -21.46
N SER A 20 12.11 0.50 -21.39
CA SER A 20 12.96 1.65 -21.71
C SER A 20 13.69 1.46 -23.05
N PRO A 21 12.98 1.45 -24.20
CA PRO A 21 13.56 1.28 -25.53
C PRO A 21 14.59 2.34 -25.85
N GLU A 22 14.45 3.54 -25.29
CA GLU A 22 15.35 4.67 -25.48
C GLU A 22 16.79 4.42 -24.98
N GLN A 23 17.02 3.30 -24.26
CA GLN A 23 18.35 2.82 -23.87
C GLN A 23 19.02 1.94 -24.95
N TRP A 24 18.31 1.64 -26.04
CA TRP A 24 18.70 0.65 -27.05
C TRP A 24 18.49 1.19 -28.47
N PRO A 25 19.31 0.77 -29.45
CA PRO A 25 19.10 1.14 -30.84
C PRO A 25 17.84 0.46 -31.40
N GLU A 26 17.16 1.13 -32.33
CA GLU A 26 15.87 0.71 -32.92
C GLU A 26 15.79 -0.76 -33.38
N PRO A 27 16.83 -1.40 -33.98
CA PRO A 27 16.75 -2.83 -34.33
C PRO A 27 16.51 -3.77 -33.14
N VAL A 28 16.88 -3.35 -31.92
CA VAL A 28 16.59 -4.12 -30.69
C VAL A 28 15.11 -4.09 -30.35
N TRP A 29 14.39 -3.03 -30.71
CA TRP A 29 12.96 -2.89 -30.41
C TRP A 29 12.12 -3.94 -31.15
N GLN A 30 12.48 -4.24 -32.40
CA GLN A 30 11.84 -5.30 -33.18
C GLN A 30 12.00 -6.68 -32.53
N GLU A 31 13.20 -6.96 -32.02
CA GLU A 31 13.47 -8.21 -31.30
C GLU A 31 12.75 -8.25 -29.94
N ASP A 32 12.71 -7.12 -29.23
CA ASP A 32 11.93 -6.98 -27.99
C ASP A 32 10.47 -7.32 -28.22
N VAL A 33 9.83 -6.71 -29.22
CA VAL A 33 8.41 -6.94 -29.51
C VAL A 33 8.14 -8.37 -29.98
N ARG A 34 9.06 -8.98 -30.75
CA ARG A 34 8.97 -10.40 -31.09
C ARG A 34 8.99 -11.28 -29.83
N LEU A 35 9.90 -11.00 -28.90
CA LEU A 35 10.03 -11.71 -27.63
C LEU A 35 8.86 -11.45 -26.68
N MET A 36 8.31 -10.22 -26.66
CA MET A 36 7.10 -9.88 -25.90
C MET A 36 5.93 -10.77 -26.34
N ARG A 37 5.76 -10.96 -27.66
CA ARG A 37 4.73 -11.87 -28.19
C ARG A 37 4.96 -13.33 -27.82
N GLU A 38 6.21 -13.78 -27.81
CA GLU A 38 6.60 -15.12 -27.34
C GLU A 38 6.25 -15.31 -25.86
N ALA A 39 6.51 -14.30 -25.03
CA ALA A 39 6.22 -14.33 -23.60
C ALA A 39 4.73 -14.11 -23.25
N GLY A 40 3.90 -13.69 -24.21
CA GLY A 40 2.50 -13.34 -23.97
C GLY A 40 2.29 -11.99 -23.29
N VAL A 41 3.21 -11.04 -23.47
CA VAL A 41 3.07 -9.66 -22.96
C VAL A 41 1.86 -8.99 -23.61
N THR A 42 1.03 -8.37 -22.77
CA THR A 42 -0.21 -7.69 -23.16
C THR A 42 -0.12 -6.17 -23.04
N MET A 43 0.74 -5.67 -22.14
CA MET A 43 0.93 -4.23 -21.91
C MET A 43 2.35 -3.92 -21.41
N VAL A 44 2.91 -2.78 -21.81
CA VAL A 44 4.19 -2.26 -21.30
C VAL A 44 4.06 -0.82 -20.84
N SER A 45 4.83 -0.45 -19.82
CA SER A 45 4.93 0.94 -19.34
C SER A 45 6.14 1.62 -19.96
N ILE A 46 5.95 2.74 -20.66
CA ILE A 46 7.03 3.42 -21.41
C ILE A 46 7.12 4.90 -21.11
N GLY A 47 8.27 5.51 -21.36
CA GLY A 47 8.44 6.96 -21.32
C GLY A 47 8.57 7.56 -19.90
N ILE A 48 8.58 6.74 -18.85
CA ILE A 48 8.62 7.18 -17.44
C ILE A 48 9.84 8.06 -17.12
N PHE A 49 10.99 7.80 -17.74
CA PHE A 49 12.24 8.55 -17.49
C PHE A 49 12.76 9.30 -18.73
N ALA A 50 11.89 9.52 -19.72
CA ALA A 50 12.32 9.97 -21.05
C ALA A 50 12.33 11.50 -21.26
N TRP A 51 12.15 12.33 -20.21
CA TRP A 51 11.98 13.79 -20.38
C TRP A 51 13.11 14.42 -21.19
N ALA A 52 14.37 14.12 -20.84
CA ALA A 52 15.52 14.72 -21.51
C ALA A 52 15.64 14.31 -22.99
N GLN A 53 15.02 13.21 -23.42
CA GLN A 53 14.95 12.83 -24.84
C GLN A 53 13.75 13.45 -25.54
N LEU A 54 12.61 13.55 -24.84
CA LEU A 54 11.38 14.14 -25.38
C LEU A 54 11.46 15.66 -25.49
N GLU A 55 12.20 16.32 -24.60
CA GLU A 55 12.45 17.77 -24.60
C GLU A 55 13.94 18.05 -24.31
N PRO A 56 14.84 17.87 -25.31
CA PRO A 56 16.27 18.03 -25.12
C PRO A 56 16.68 19.46 -24.74
N GLU A 57 15.92 20.44 -25.22
CA GLU A 57 16.06 21.87 -24.91
C GLU A 57 14.68 22.44 -24.55
N PRO A 58 14.58 23.49 -23.72
CA PRO A 58 13.30 24.04 -23.31
C PRO A 58 12.39 24.39 -24.50
N GLY A 59 11.23 23.74 -24.58
CA GLY A 59 10.23 23.93 -25.63
C GLY A 59 10.57 23.31 -26.99
N GLN A 60 11.68 22.58 -27.12
CA GLN A 60 12.04 21.83 -28.33
C GLN A 60 11.74 20.36 -28.08
N TYR A 61 10.72 19.84 -28.77
CA TYR A 61 10.26 18.47 -28.56
C TYR A 61 10.71 17.52 -29.68
N ASP A 62 11.20 16.33 -29.30
CA ASP A 62 11.54 15.24 -30.22
C ASP A 62 10.75 13.97 -29.87
N PHE A 63 9.66 13.77 -30.61
CA PHE A 63 8.72 12.66 -30.41
C PHE A 63 8.87 11.53 -31.42
N GLY A 64 9.69 11.69 -32.47
CA GLY A 64 9.67 10.78 -33.62
C GLY A 64 9.96 9.32 -33.27
N TRP A 65 10.85 9.10 -32.30
CA TRP A 65 11.19 7.77 -31.81
C TRP A 65 10.02 7.12 -31.02
N LEU A 66 9.29 7.92 -30.24
CA LEU A 66 8.14 7.44 -29.46
C LEU A 66 6.94 7.17 -30.36
N ASP A 67 6.75 7.95 -31.44
CA ASP A 67 5.72 7.67 -32.45
C ASP A 67 5.91 6.28 -33.06
N GLY A 68 7.12 6.01 -33.60
CA GLY A 68 7.42 4.73 -34.23
C GLY A 68 7.32 3.55 -33.26
N LEU A 69 7.68 3.77 -31.99
CA LEU A 69 7.51 2.77 -30.94
C LEU A 69 6.03 2.49 -30.62
N MET A 70 5.20 3.53 -30.49
CA MET A 70 3.78 3.40 -30.21
C MET A 70 3.06 2.63 -31.33
N ASP A 71 3.39 2.92 -32.59
CA ASP A 71 2.91 2.18 -33.76
C ASP A 71 3.37 0.71 -33.71
N LEU A 72 4.66 0.46 -33.46
CA LEU A 72 5.22 -0.89 -33.40
C LEU A 72 4.54 -1.77 -32.33
N LEU A 73 4.29 -1.20 -31.15
CA LEU A 73 3.59 -1.90 -30.06
C LEU A 73 2.13 -2.17 -30.44
N HIS A 74 1.45 -1.19 -31.02
CA HIS A 74 0.06 -1.35 -31.49
C HIS A 74 -0.08 -2.46 -32.53
N ASP A 75 0.75 -2.44 -33.56
CA ASP A 75 0.75 -3.41 -34.68
C ASP A 75 0.98 -4.85 -34.21
N ASN A 76 1.57 -5.02 -33.02
CA ASN A 76 1.82 -6.31 -32.39
C ASN A 76 0.85 -6.65 -31.26
N GLY A 77 -0.22 -5.87 -31.10
CA GLY A 77 -1.28 -6.12 -30.12
C GLY A 77 -0.88 -5.82 -28.67
N ILE A 78 0.19 -5.06 -28.45
CA ILE A 78 0.68 -4.69 -27.13
C ILE A 78 0.14 -3.31 -26.78
N ARG A 79 -0.52 -3.21 -25.62
CA ARG A 79 -1.03 -1.96 -25.07
C ARG A 79 0.07 -1.16 -24.37
N VAL A 80 -0.17 0.14 -24.23
CA VAL A 80 0.78 1.07 -23.62
C VAL A 80 0.16 1.74 -22.41
N ASP A 81 0.87 1.62 -21.30
CA ASP A 81 0.77 2.51 -20.16
C ASP A 81 1.81 3.63 -20.32
N LEU A 82 1.36 4.83 -20.69
CA LEU A 82 2.25 5.91 -21.11
C LEU A 82 2.60 6.83 -19.93
N GLY A 83 3.88 6.88 -19.59
CA GLY A 83 4.45 7.71 -18.54
C GLY A 83 4.44 9.20 -18.87
N THR A 84 4.09 10.05 -17.90
CA THR A 84 4.56 11.44 -17.90
C THR A 84 5.94 11.47 -17.23
N PRO A 85 6.99 11.99 -17.89
CA PRO A 85 8.36 11.77 -17.43
C PRO A 85 8.77 12.69 -16.28
N THR A 86 7.82 13.14 -15.46
CA THR A 86 7.94 14.31 -14.60
C THR A 86 8.75 14.09 -13.34
N VAL A 87 9.03 12.84 -12.99
CA VAL A 87 9.91 12.43 -11.88
C VAL A 87 11.38 12.79 -12.09
N VAL A 88 11.83 12.97 -13.34
CA VAL A 88 13.21 13.34 -13.67
C VAL A 88 13.24 14.49 -14.68
N PRO A 89 13.14 15.75 -14.19
CA PRO A 89 13.41 16.91 -15.03
C PRO A 89 14.82 16.87 -15.64
N PRO A 90 15.00 17.35 -16.89
CA PRO A 90 16.30 17.33 -17.56
C PRO A 90 17.35 18.23 -16.88
N ALA A 91 18.63 18.04 -17.21
CA ALA A 91 19.70 18.85 -16.65
C ALA A 91 19.53 20.37 -16.91
N TRP A 92 19.08 20.74 -18.12
CA TRP A 92 18.82 22.14 -18.49
C TRP A 92 17.78 22.79 -17.57
N PHE A 93 16.84 22.01 -17.01
CA PHE A 93 15.82 22.52 -16.11
C PHE A 93 16.45 23.02 -14.82
N TYR A 94 17.38 22.26 -14.24
CA TYR A 94 18.07 22.64 -13.00
C TYR A 94 19.14 23.71 -13.21
N GLU A 95 19.76 23.77 -14.39
CA GLU A 95 20.62 24.90 -14.76
C GLU A 95 19.83 26.21 -14.76
N LYS A 96 18.63 26.19 -15.35
CA LYS A 96 17.74 27.36 -15.41
C LYS A 96 17.04 27.67 -14.09
N PHE A 97 16.69 26.64 -13.32
CA PHE A 97 15.90 26.73 -12.09
C PHE A 97 16.55 25.98 -10.92
N PRO A 98 17.73 26.39 -10.44
CA PRO A 98 18.46 25.69 -9.38
C PRO A 98 17.70 25.64 -8.05
N MET A 99 16.77 26.58 -7.84
CA MET A 99 15.89 26.61 -6.66
C MET A 99 14.85 25.48 -6.63
N ALA A 100 14.64 24.78 -7.75
CA ALA A 100 13.79 23.60 -7.82
C ALA A 100 14.44 22.35 -7.19
N LEU A 101 15.75 22.38 -6.90
CA LEU A 101 16.38 21.33 -6.11
C LEU A 101 15.88 21.38 -4.66
N PRO A 102 15.50 20.24 -4.06
CA PRO A 102 14.97 20.18 -2.72
C PRO A 102 16.04 20.53 -1.67
N VAL A 103 15.57 20.89 -0.47
CA VAL A 103 16.40 21.16 0.70
C VAL A 103 15.98 20.19 1.81
N SER A 104 16.93 19.49 2.42
CA SER A 104 16.69 18.54 3.52
C SER A 104 16.25 19.24 4.81
N ARG A 105 15.83 18.46 5.82
CA ARG A 105 15.46 18.97 7.15
C ARG A 105 16.62 19.70 7.83
N GLU A 106 17.85 19.30 7.55
CA GLU A 106 19.11 19.88 8.03
C GLU A 106 19.51 21.16 7.27
N GLY A 107 18.76 21.54 6.23
CA GLY A 107 19.07 22.72 5.41
C GLY A 107 20.07 22.46 4.28
N VAL A 108 20.38 21.19 3.98
CA VAL A 108 21.28 20.83 2.87
C VAL A 108 20.49 20.81 1.56
N ARG A 109 20.93 21.58 0.57
CA ARG A 109 20.36 21.52 -0.78
C ARG A 109 20.91 20.29 -1.50
N TYR A 110 20.01 19.46 -2.03
CA TYR A 110 20.40 18.33 -2.88
C TYR A 110 21.01 18.82 -4.20
N ALA A 111 21.93 18.05 -4.77
CA ALA A 111 22.49 18.28 -6.09
C ALA A 111 21.67 17.55 -7.17
N PHE A 112 21.79 18.00 -8.42
CA PHE A 112 21.23 17.27 -9.56
C PHE A 112 21.89 15.87 -9.68
N GLY A 113 21.06 14.85 -9.92
CA GLY A 113 21.46 13.45 -10.03
C GLY A 113 20.40 12.52 -9.45
N GLY A 114 20.50 11.22 -9.78
CA GLY A 114 19.49 10.22 -9.36
C GLY A 114 18.12 10.47 -10.00
N ARG A 115 17.04 10.24 -9.24
CA ARG A 115 15.65 10.54 -9.63
C ARG A 115 14.89 11.21 -8.48
N GLY A 116 13.78 11.89 -8.80
CA GLY A 116 12.88 12.48 -7.80
C GLY A 116 13.47 13.63 -6.98
N THR A 117 14.59 14.22 -7.41
CA THR A 117 15.27 15.33 -6.73
C THR A 117 14.56 16.66 -7.01
N ILE A 118 13.30 16.77 -6.56
CA ILE A 118 12.37 17.84 -6.93
C ILE A 118 11.80 18.56 -5.70
N CYS A 119 11.71 19.88 -5.76
CA CYS A 119 10.84 20.67 -4.90
C CYS A 119 9.44 20.76 -5.50
N HIS A 120 8.48 20.03 -4.93
CA HIS A 120 7.08 19.99 -5.38
C HIS A 120 6.33 21.34 -5.31
N HIS A 121 6.92 22.35 -4.65
CA HIS A 121 6.38 23.69 -4.53
C HIS A 121 7.00 24.69 -5.52
N ALA A 122 7.97 24.27 -6.34
CA ALA A 122 8.62 25.15 -7.29
C ALA A 122 7.67 25.49 -8.46
N PRO A 123 7.31 26.77 -8.68
CA PRO A 123 6.40 27.13 -9.78
C PRO A 123 6.95 26.74 -11.15
N ALA A 124 8.27 26.82 -11.33
CA ALA A 124 8.93 26.38 -12.56
C ALA A 124 8.73 24.88 -12.83
N TYR A 125 8.82 24.04 -11.79
CA TYR A 125 8.55 22.60 -11.90
C TYR A 125 7.08 22.37 -12.28
N GLN A 126 6.16 22.98 -11.53
CA GLN A 126 4.71 22.85 -11.76
C GLN A 126 4.29 23.28 -13.18
N GLN A 127 4.92 24.32 -13.73
CA GLN A 127 4.67 24.77 -15.10
C GLN A 127 5.28 23.81 -16.13
N ALA A 128 6.49 23.32 -15.88
CA ALA A 128 7.19 22.41 -16.78
C ALA A 128 6.46 21.07 -16.89
N THR A 129 6.00 20.49 -15.78
CA THR A 129 5.24 19.23 -15.77
C THR A 129 3.94 19.36 -16.55
N VAL A 130 3.16 20.43 -16.30
CA VAL A 130 1.95 20.73 -17.06
C VAL A 130 2.25 20.93 -18.56
N SER A 131 3.40 21.48 -18.92
CA SER A 131 3.79 21.67 -20.33
C SER A 131 4.05 20.33 -21.02
N ILE A 132 4.96 19.51 -20.51
CA ILE A 132 5.31 18.23 -21.13
C ILE A 132 4.11 17.28 -21.16
N THR A 133 3.33 17.22 -20.07
CA THR A 133 2.12 16.40 -19.98
C THR A 133 1.07 16.83 -21.00
N ARG A 134 0.93 18.14 -21.26
CA ARG A 134 0.01 18.63 -22.31
C ARG A 134 0.49 18.25 -23.71
N GLN A 135 1.79 18.27 -23.99
CA GLN A 135 2.30 17.86 -25.30
C GLN A 135 2.08 16.36 -25.54
N LEU A 136 2.36 15.52 -24.52
CA LEU A 136 2.09 14.09 -24.57
C LEU A 136 0.60 13.81 -24.78
N GLY A 137 -0.27 14.44 -23.98
CA GLY A 137 -1.73 14.30 -24.11
C GLY A 137 -2.24 14.70 -25.50
N ARG A 138 -1.75 15.82 -26.07
CA ARG A 138 -2.12 16.26 -27.42
C ARG A 138 -1.65 15.31 -28.51
N ARG A 139 -0.50 14.67 -28.34
CA ARG A 139 0.11 13.83 -29.37
C ARG A 139 -0.42 12.41 -29.35
N TYR A 140 -0.55 11.82 -28.17
CA TYR A 140 -0.87 10.40 -27.99
C TYR A 140 -2.25 10.13 -27.40
N GLY A 141 -3.01 11.17 -27.03
CA GLY A 141 -4.27 11.02 -26.32
C GLY A 141 -5.36 10.23 -27.05
N GLU A 142 -5.25 10.10 -28.37
CA GLU A 142 -6.14 9.29 -29.23
C GLU A 142 -5.43 8.08 -29.86
N HIS A 143 -4.16 7.83 -29.51
CA HIS A 143 -3.38 6.75 -30.11
C HIS A 143 -3.94 5.36 -29.71
N PRO A 144 -4.14 4.42 -30.63
CA PRO A 144 -4.82 3.15 -30.34
C PRO A 144 -3.99 2.16 -29.48
N ALA A 145 -2.68 2.39 -29.33
CA ALA A 145 -1.85 1.69 -28.34
C ALA A 145 -2.15 2.12 -26.90
N LEU A 146 -2.52 3.40 -26.69
CA LEU A 146 -2.64 3.99 -25.36
C LEU A 146 -3.81 3.37 -24.60
N ALA A 147 -3.50 2.66 -23.53
CA ALA A 147 -4.48 2.02 -22.67
C ALA A 147 -4.67 2.78 -21.35
N MET A 148 -3.61 3.40 -20.83
CA MET A 148 -3.59 4.10 -19.55
C MET A 148 -2.50 5.19 -19.55
N TRP A 149 -2.68 6.21 -18.72
CA TRP A 149 -1.64 7.17 -18.38
C TRP A 149 -1.03 6.87 -17.01
N HIS A 150 0.30 6.80 -16.96
CA HIS A 150 1.10 6.69 -15.75
C HIS A 150 1.68 8.07 -15.42
N VAL A 151 1.08 8.78 -14.47
CA VAL A 151 1.55 10.13 -14.10
C VAL A 151 2.73 10.02 -13.15
N HIS A 152 3.84 10.71 -13.47
CA HIS A 152 5.07 10.72 -12.68
C HIS A 152 5.62 9.30 -12.46
N ASN A 153 6.43 9.11 -11.42
CA ASN A 153 6.82 7.81 -10.89
C ASN A 153 7.00 7.92 -9.38
N GLU A 154 6.39 7.03 -8.60
CA GLU A 154 6.63 6.86 -7.15
C GLU A 154 6.64 8.16 -6.34
N TYR A 155 5.50 8.85 -6.25
CA TYR A 155 5.41 10.03 -5.39
C TYR A 155 5.80 9.69 -3.94
N GLY A 156 6.54 10.60 -3.30
CA GLY A 156 7.01 10.44 -1.92
C GLY A 156 8.38 9.76 -1.77
N ALA A 157 8.97 9.22 -2.84
CA ALA A 157 10.31 8.63 -2.86
C ALA A 157 11.14 9.12 -4.07
N PRO A 158 12.49 9.18 -3.99
CA PRO A 158 13.32 9.01 -2.80
C PRO A 158 13.36 10.28 -1.91
N VAL A 159 12.79 11.40 -2.36
CA VAL A 159 12.72 12.65 -1.59
C VAL A 159 11.28 12.90 -1.18
N SER A 160 10.98 12.69 0.10
CA SER A 160 9.62 12.77 0.62
C SER A 160 9.18 14.19 1.00
N ALA A 161 10.11 15.13 1.21
CA ALA A 161 9.81 16.49 1.65
C ALA A 161 10.89 17.50 1.24
N CYS A 162 10.53 18.78 1.16
CA CYS A 162 11.46 19.87 0.86
C CYS A 162 11.28 21.04 1.83
N TYR A 163 12.35 21.43 2.52
CA TYR A 163 12.34 22.46 3.57
C TYR A 163 12.82 23.84 3.07
N CYS A 164 12.77 24.09 1.76
CA CYS A 164 13.23 25.36 1.17
C CYS A 164 12.22 26.51 1.38
N ASP A 165 12.61 27.73 1.02
CA ASP A 165 11.76 28.92 1.24
C ASP A 165 10.49 28.94 0.37
N LEU A 166 10.50 28.25 -0.77
CA LEU A 166 9.29 28.05 -1.59
C LEU A 166 8.27 27.18 -0.84
N ALA A 167 8.76 26.12 -0.19
CA ALA A 167 7.94 25.26 0.65
C ALA A 167 7.44 26.00 1.89
N ALA A 168 8.30 26.79 2.56
CA ALA A 168 7.91 27.64 3.69
C ALA A 168 6.79 28.63 3.34
N ALA A 169 6.87 29.26 2.16
CA ALA A 169 5.81 30.15 1.68
C ALA A 169 4.52 29.40 1.36
N ALA A 170 4.60 28.21 0.77
CA ALA A 170 3.43 27.38 0.47
C ALA A 170 2.78 26.82 1.74
N PHE A 171 3.57 26.41 2.73
CA PHE A 171 3.08 25.88 4.01
C PHE A 171 2.28 26.93 4.78
N ARG A 172 2.77 28.18 4.84
CA ARG A 172 2.02 29.29 5.45
C ARG A 172 0.65 29.52 4.80
N ARG A 173 0.55 29.36 3.48
CA ARG A 173 -0.75 29.45 2.77
C ARG A 173 -1.66 28.29 3.14
N TRP A 174 -1.14 27.06 3.09
CA TRP A 174 -1.88 25.86 3.48
C TRP A 174 -2.40 25.96 4.93
N LEU A 175 -1.59 26.47 5.85
CA LEU A 175 -1.99 26.70 7.24
C LEU A 175 -3.03 27.81 7.39
N THR A 176 -2.97 28.85 6.55
CA THR A 176 -3.98 29.91 6.54
C THR A 176 -5.32 29.34 6.08
N ASP A 177 -5.33 28.46 5.08
CA ASP A 177 -6.54 27.80 4.61
C ASP A 177 -7.10 26.82 5.66
N ARG A 178 -6.23 26.16 6.44
CA ARG A 178 -6.62 25.19 7.47
C ARG A 178 -7.13 25.82 8.76
N TYR A 179 -6.42 26.82 9.29
CA TYR A 179 -6.68 27.39 10.62
C TYR A 179 -7.24 28.81 10.59
N THR A 180 -7.38 29.46 9.43
CA THR A 180 -7.89 30.84 9.26
C THR A 180 -7.05 31.94 9.95
N THR A 181 -6.72 31.81 11.24
CA THR A 181 -5.95 32.75 12.06
C THR A 181 -4.75 32.08 12.74
N VAL A 182 -3.72 32.89 13.06
CA VAL A 182 -2.56 32.41 13.83
C VAL A 182 -2.95 32.01 15.26
N LYS A 183 -4.05 32.57 15.79
CA LYS A 183 -4.57 32.20 17.12
C LYS A 183 -5.05 30.76 17.14
N GLU A 184 -5.88 30.39 16.15
CA GLU A 184 -6.37 29.00 15.98
C GLU A 184 -5.21 28.03 15.78
N LEU A 185 -4.20 28.39 14.97
CA LEU A 185 -2.99 27.58 14.83
C LEU A 185 -2.26 27.41 16.16
N ASN A 186 -2.07 28.49 16.92
CA ASN A 186 -1.35 28.45 18.20
C ASN A 186 -2.06 27.56 19.23
N GLU A 187 -3.40 27.58 19.23
CA GLU A 187 -4.25 26.72 20.06
C GLU A 187 -4.10 25.25 19.63
N ALA A 188 -4.27 24.95 18.34
CA ALA A 188 -4.15 23.59 17.81
C ALA A 188 -2.76 22.98 18.02
N TRP A 189 -1.69 23.78 17.87
CA TRP A 189 -0.32 23.30 18.06
C TRP A 189 0.17 23.35 19.51
N GLY A 190 -0.63 23.86 20.45
CA GLY A 190 -0.18 23.99 21.85
C GLY A 190 1.07 24.87 22.00
N THR A 191 1.24 25.89 21.16
CA THR A 191 2.49 26.69 21.05
C THR A 191 2.86 27.47 22.31
N THR A 192 1.97 27.54 23.31
CA THR A 192 2.30 28.09 24.62
C THR A 192 3.39 27.27 25.32
N PHE A 193 3.48 25.97 25.04
CA PHE A 193 4.56 25.12 25.54
C PHE A 193 5.90 25.62 25.01
N TRP A 194 6.84 25.85 25.94
CA TRP A 194 8.15 26.46 25.66
C TRP A 194 8.12 27.82 24.96
N GLY A 195 7.01 28.56 25.02
CA GLY A 195 6.92 29.93 24.52
C GLY A 195 7.07 30.06 23.00
N GLN A 196 6.60 29.08 22.24
CA GLN A 196 6.67 29.04 20.77
C GLN A 196 5.54 29.82 20.07
N THR A 197 4.75 30.60 20.80
CA THR A 197 3.58 31.32 20.27
C THR A 197 3.94 32.25 19.11
N TYR A 198 3.24 32.07 17.98
CA TYR A 198 3.36 32.92 16.81
C TYR A 198 2.40 34.12 16.90
N ASN A 199 2.84 35.29 16.45
CA ASN A 199 2.03 36.51 16.39
C ASN A 199 1.58 36.86 14.97
N ARG A 200 2.24 36.31 13.96
CA ARG A 200 1.92 36.48 12.53
C ARG A 200 2.42 35.28 11.72
N TRP A 201 1.78 35.02 10.59
CA TRP A 201 2.09 33.87 9.73
C TRP A 201 3.56 33.81 9.29
N GLU A 202 4.20 34.97 9.08
CA GLU A 202 5.57 35.03 8.58
C GLU A 202 6.59 34.38 9.53
N GLN A 203 6.25 34.26 10.82
CA GLN A 203 7.09 33.63 11.83
C GLN A 203 7.06 32.10 11.76
N VAL A 204 6.04 31.50 11.14
CA VAL A 204 5.94 30.06 10.97
C VAL A 204 6.95 29.62 9.89
N GLN A 205 7.79 28.66 10.26
CA GLN A 205 8.81 28.05 9.38
C GLN A 205 8.53 26.55 9.23
N PRO A 206 9.09 25.87 8.22
CA PRO A 206 9.12 24.41 8.17
C PRO A 206 9.76 23.83 9.44
N PRO A 207 9.37 22.62 9.90
CA PRO A 207 9.98 21.95 11.05
C PRO A 207 11.38 21.40 10.72
N ARG A 208 12.33 22.30 10.47
CA ARG A 208 13.76 22.01 10.27
C ARG A 208 14.37 21.45 11.55
N LEU A 209 15.61 20.96 11.45
CA LEU A 209 16.35 20.43 12.60
C LEU A 209 16.46 21.49 13.72
N THR A 210 15.99 21.13 14.91
CA THR A 210 16.07 21.93 16.15
C THR A 210 17.05 21.28 17.13
N PRO A 211 17.55 22.00 18.17
CA PRO A 211 18.47 21.42 19.17
C PRO A 211 17.89 20.24 19.97
N THR A 212 16.56 20.10 19.96
CA THR A 212 15.79 19.09 20.68
C THR A 212 14.48 18.82 19.93
N ALA A 213 13.61 17.92 20.39
CA ALA A 213 12.39 17.57 19.64
C ALA A 213 11.53 18.82 19.30
N GLY A 214 10.98 18.80 18.10
CA GLY A 214 10.13 19.88 17.58
C GLY A 214 8.70 19.83 18.10
N ASN A 215 7.89 20.84 17.76
CA ASN A 215 6.46 20.81 18.02
C ASN A 215 5.80 19.68 17.22
N PRO A 216 5.09 18.73 17.84
CA PRO A 216 4.65 17.55 17.13
C PRO A 216 3.44 17.78 16.22
N ALA A 217 2.54 18.70 16.59
CA ALA A 217 1.43 19.12 15.75
C ALA A 217 1.93 19.82 14.47
N GLN A 218 2.97 20.65 14.58
CA GLN A 218 3.64 21.26 13.42
C GLN A 218 4.28 20.21 12.51
N GLN A 219 4.93 19.20 13.09
CA GLN A 219 5.53 18.10 12.31
C GLN A 219 4.45 17.28 11.59
N LEU A 220 3.34 16.97 12.25
CA LEU A 220 2.20 16.27 11.65
C LEU A 220 1.57 17.08 10.50
N ASP A 221 1.34 18.37 10.70
CA ASP A 221 0.82 19.25 9.66
C ASP A 221 1.80 19.43 8.50
N TRP A 222 3.11 19.33 8.75
CA TRP A 222 4.11 19.34 7.68
C TRP A 222 4.06 18.08 6.81
N GLU A 223 3.84 16.90 7.41
CA GLU A 223 3.63 15.65 6.67
C GLU A 223 2.35 15.73 5.83
N ARG A 224 1.23 16.20 6.41
CA ARG A 224 -0.03 16.46 5.68
C ARG A 224 0.16 17.43 4.52
N PHE A 225 0.78 18.57 4.77
CA PHE A 225 1.08 19.59 3.76
C PHE A 225 1.93 19.02 2.60
N THR A 226 2.91 18.20 2.93
CA THR A 226 3.83 17.62 1.97
C THR A 226 3.12 16.57 1.09
N ASN A 227 2.31 15.70 1.69
CA ASN A 227 1.38 14.81 1.00
C ASN A 227 0.46 15.58 0.04
N ASP A 228 -0.22 16.62 0.53
CA ASP A 228 -1.17 17.42 -0.24
C ASP A 228 -0.50 18.13 -1.42
N ALA A 229 0.73 18.61 -1.25
CA ALA A 229 1.46 19.29 -2.31
C ALA A 229 1.85 18.33 -3.45
N MET A 230 2.25 17.10 -3.13
CA MET A 230 2.49 16.06 -4.11
C MET A 230 1.20 15.65 -4.82
N LEU A 231 0.12 15.43 -4.06
CA LEU A 231 -1.19 15.10 -4.63
C LEU A 231 -1.73 16.20 -5.55
N ALA A 232 -1.50 17.47 -5.18
CA ALA A 232 -1.86 18.61 -6.03
C ALA A 232 -1.08 18.63 -7.36
N ASN A 233 0.18 18.17 -7.39
CA ASN A 233 0.93 18.04 -8.64
C ASN A 233 0.38 16.92 -9.51
N PHE A 234 0.10 15.75 -8.93
CA PHE A 234 -0.60 14.66 -9.62
C PHE A 234 -1.92 15.15 -10.24
N LYS A 235 -2.76 15.87 -9.45
CA LYS A 235 -4.05 16.40 -9.93
C LYS A 235 -3.89 17.39 -11.09
N ARG A 236 -2.86 18.26 -11.07
CA ARG A 236 -2.58 19.17 -12.20
C ARG A 236 -2.29 18.42 -13.49
N GLU A 237 -1.44 17.39 -13.43
CA GLU A 237 -1.12 16.58 -14.60
C GLU A 237 -2.32 15.74 -15.06
N ARG A 238 -3.01 15.09 -14.13
CA ARG A 238 -4.23 14.34 -14.41
C ARG A 238 -5.29 15.21 -15.09
N ASP A 239 -5.55 16.42 -14.59
CA ASP A 239 -6.59 17.29 -15.14
C ASP A 239 -6.24 17.73 -16.58
N VAL A 240 -4.95 17.95 -16.88
CA VAL A 240 -4.47 18.19 -18.25
C VAL A 240 -4.74 16.98 -19.15
N LEU A 241 -4.45 15.77 -18.67
CA LEU A 241 -4.69 14.54 -19.43
C LEU A 241 -6.18 14.26 -19.61
N ARG A 242 -7.03 14.61 -18.64
CA ARG A 242 -8.50 14.52 -18.78
C ARG A 242 -9.04 15.39 -19.88
N GLU A 243 -8.47 16.57 -20.07
CA GLU A 243 -8.83 17.46 -21.17
C GLU A 243 -8.29 16.94 -22.50
N ALA A 244 -7.02 16.51 -22.54
CA ALA A 244 -6.33 16.15 -23.78
C ALA A 244 -6.59 14.71 -24.27
N SER A 245 -7.01 13.81 -23.38
CA SER A 245 -7.19 12.38 -23.64
C SER A 245 -8.44 11.85 -22.89
N PRO A 246 -9.64 12.36 -23.23
CA PRO A 246 -10.86 12.05 -22.49
C PRO A 246 -11.21 10.57 -22.57
N GLY A 247 -11.49 9.97 -21.41
CA GLY A 247 -11.90 8.57 -21.29
C GLY A 247 -10.75 7.57 -21.07
N VAL A 248 -9.49 7.97 -21.26
CA VAL A 248 -8.33 7.15 -20.90
C VAL A 248 -8.14 7.17 -19.36
N PRO A 249 -8.03 6.00 -18.71
CA PRO A 249 -7.73 5.90 -17.28
C PRO A 249 -6.38 6.55 -16.94
N ILE A 250 -6.31 7.18 -15.78
CA ILE A 250 -5.10 7.83 -15.27
C ILE A 250 -4.75 7.23 -13.91
N THR A 251 -3.50 6.80 -13.76
CA THR A 251 -2.93 6.28 -12.52
C THR A 251 -1.61 6.98 -12.17
N THR A 252 -1.06 6.64 -11.02
CA THR A 252 0.35 6.76 -10.65
C THR A 252 0.69 5.54 -9.79
N ASN A 253 1.90 5.00 -9.90
CA ASN A 253 2.33 3.86 -9.10
C ASN A 253 2.46 4.23 -7.62
N PHE A 254 1.76 3.47 -6.78
CA PHE A 254 1.90 3.55 -5.34
C PHE A 254 3.02 2.64 -4.85
N HIS A 255 3.46 2.91 -3.63
CA HIS A 255 4.24 2.02 -2.76
C HIS A 255 3.43 1.71 -1.52
N ALA A 256 2.24 1.13 -1.70
CA ALA A 256 1.30 0.75 -0.65
C ALA A 256 1.77 -0.46 0.19
N ALA A 257 3.05 -0.49 0.53
CA ALA A 257 3.66 -1.38 1.50
C ALA A 257 4.23 -0.55 2.65
N LEU A 258 3.85 -0.86 3.89
CA LEU A 258 4.31 -0.12 5.08
C LEU A 258 5.83 -0.18 5.26
N SER A 259 6.48 -1.17 4.65
CA SER A 259 7.93 -1.33 4.63
C SER A 259 8.64 -0.47 3.57
N GLN A 260 7.92 0.10 2.60
CA GLN A 260 8.52 0.78 1.43
C GLN A 260 8.21 2.28 1.39
N CYS A 261 7.00 2.71 1.75
CA CYS A 261 6.66 4.14 1.77
C CYS A 261 5.89 4.54 3.04
N GLN A 262 6.45 5.55 3.71
CA GLN A 262 5.94 6.08 4.96
C GLN A 262 5.39 7.51 4.85
N SER A 263 5.54 8.18 3.71
CA SER A 263 5.35 9.63 3.57
C SER A 263 4.04 10.04 2.89
N ILE A 264 3.29 9.07 2.36
CA ILE A 264 2.09 9.31 1.56
C ILE A 264 0.87 8.70 2.24
N ASP A 265 -0.20 9.49 2.38
CA ASP A 265 -1.51 9.01 2.83
C ASP A 265 -2.27 8.47 1.61
N TYR A 266 -2.07 7.18 1.30
CA TYR A 266 -2.66 6.59 0.12
C TYR A 266 -4.20 6.53 0.15
N TRP A 267 -4.86 6.66 1.32
CA TRP A 267 -6.32 6.78 1.36
C TRP A 267 -6.80 8.04 0.61
N SER A 268 -6.05 9.13 0.71
CA SER A 268 -6.34 10.37 -0.02
C SER A 268 -6.03 10.23 -1.52
N TRP A 269 -4.94 9.55 -1.88
CA TRP A 269 -4.50 9.38 -3.27
C TRP A 269 -5.39 8.42 -4.06
N ALA A 270 -5.84 7.32 -3.44
CA ALA A 270 -6.65 6.31 -4.10
C ALA A 270 -8.00 6.86 -4.63
N ARG A 271 -8.48 7.97 -4.06
CA ARG A 271 -9.70 8.68 -4.52
C ARG A 271 -9.49 9.47 -5.82
N GLU A 272 -8.24 9.74 -6.17
CA GLU A 272 -7.88 10.67 -7.25
C GLU A 272 -7.37 9.96 -8.52
N VAL A 273 -7.02 8.67 -8.42
CA VAL A 273 -6.66 7.76 -9.54
C VAL A 273 -7.89 6.99 -10.05
N ASP A 274 -7.85 6.56 -11.31
CA ASP A 274 -8.91 5.72 -11.90
C ASP A 274 -8.76 4.25 -11.58
N VAL A 275 -7.51 3.79 -11.53
CA VAL A 275 -7.05 2.44 -11.24
C VAL A 275 -6.00 2.58 -10.15
N VAL A 276 -6.08 1.80 -9.09
CA VAL A 276 -4.97 1.72 -8.13
C VAL A 276 -3.90 0.82 -8.73
N THR A 277 -2.69 1.33 -8.82
CA THR A 277 -1.52 0.56 -9.23
C THR A 277 -0.48 0.58 -8.12
N ASN A 278 0.28 -0.50 -7.98
CA ASN A 278 1.26 -0.61 -6.90
C ASN A 278 2.53 -1.31 -7.36
N ASP A 279 3.66 -0.80 -6.88
CA ASP A 279 4.95 -1.46 -6.97
C ASP A 279 5.21 -2.20 -5.66
N HIS A 280 5.62 -3.45 -5.75
CA HIS A 280 5.95 -4.24 -4.56
C HIS A 280 7.22 -5.07 -4.72
N TYR A 281 8.18 -4.79 -3.86
CA TYR A 281 9.41 -5.56 -3.75
C TYR A 281 9.53 -6.26 -2.40
N LEU A 282 9.73 -7.58 -2.41
CA LEU A 282 9.95 -8.36 -1.19
C LEU A 282 11.19 -7.90 -0.43
N ILE A 283 11.13 -7.87 0.91
CA ILE A 283 12.33 -7.81 1.74
C ILE A 283 13.00 -9.18 1.68
N ALA A 284 14.04 -9.31 0.85
CA ALA A 284 14.53 -10.61 0.43
C ALA A 284 15.22 -11.43 1.53
N GLU A 285 15.69 -10.76 2.60
CA GLU A 285 16.26 -11.43 3.78
C GLU A 285 15.19 -12.01 4.74
N ASN A 286 13.91 -11.64 4.59
CA ASN A 286 12.84 -12.19 5.42
C ASN A 286 12.42 -13.58 4.91
N GLU A 287 12.54 -14.61 5.76
CA GLU A 287 12.19 -15.99 5.42
C GLU A 287 10.69 -16.19 5.15
N ARG A 288 9.83 -15.38 5.77
CA ARG A 288 8.37 -15.36 5.52
C ARG A 288 7.93 -14.12 4.74
N ALA A 289 8.73 -13.69 3.75
CA ALA A 289 8.42 -12.50 2.94
C ALA A 289 7.06 -12.56 2.22
N HIS A 290 6.48 -13.76 2.03
CA HIS A 290 5.13 -13.93 1.49
C HIS A 290 4.03 -13.36 2.39
N VAL A 291 4.21 -13.33 3.72
CA VAL A 291 3.25 -12.68 4.64
C VAL A 291 3.21 -11.17 4.40
N ASN A 292 4.36 -10.54 4.19
CA ASN A 292 4.41 -9.10 3.83
C ASN A 292 3.83 -8.83 2.44
N LEU A 293 4.00 -9.76 1.50
CA LEU A 293 3.35 -9.69 0.18
C LEU A 293 1.84 -9.72 0.34
N ALA A 294 1.32 -10.69 1.09
CA ALA A 294 -0.10 -10.81 1.38
C ALA A 294 -0.65 -9.50 1.97
N MET A 295 0.03 -8.95 2.98
CA MET A 295 -0.32 -7.68 3.63
C MET A 295 -0.38 -6.52 2.64
N THR A 296 0.64 -6.38 1.81
CA THR A 296 0.74 -5.30 0.83
C THR A 296 -0.38 -5.41 -0.21
N ALA A 297 -0.65 -6.61 -0.71
CA ALA A 297 -1.68 -6.85 -1.70
C ALA A 297 -3.08 -6.59 -1.11
N ASP A 298 -3.32 -6.95 0.15
CA ASP A 298 -4.55 -6.67 0.87
C ASP A 298 -4.75 -5.16 1.11
N LEU A 299 -3.70 -4.46 1.53
CA LEU A 299 -3.72 -3.00 1.68
C LEU A 299 -4.00 -2.32 0.32
N THR A 300 -3.34 -2.77 -0.75
CA THR A 300 -3.53 -2.21 -2.10
C THR A 300 -4.95 -2.43 -2.61
N ARG A 301 -5.49 -3.64 -2.45
CA ARG A 301 -6.90 -3.93 -2.77
C ARG A 301 -7.86 -3.04 -1.99
N SER A 302 -7.56 -2.81 -0.73
CA SER A 302 -8.39 -2.00 0.16
C SER A 302 -8.39 -0.53 -0.24
N LEU A 303 -7.23 0.01 -0.62
CA LEU A 303 -7.11 1.33 -1.26
C LEU A 303 -7.95 1.42 -2.54
N ALA A 304 -8.03 0.33 -3.32
CA ALA A 304 -8.89 0.25 -4.51
C ALA A 304 -10.40 0.16 -4.19
N GLY A 305 -10.79 0.05 -2.90
CA GLY A 305 -12.17 -0.16 -2.47
C GLY A 305 -12.68 -1.54 -2.88
N GLY A 306 -11.83 -2.56 -2.80
CA GLY A 306 -12.13 -3.93 -3.21
C GLY A 306 -12.30 -4.12 -4.72
N ARG A 307 -12.07 -3.07 -5.53
CA ARG A 307 -12.06 -3.16 -6.99
C ARG A 307 -10.76 -3.84 -7.46
N PRO A 308 -10.74 -4.39 -8.68
CA PRO A 308 -9.49 -4.80 -9.29
C PRO A 308 -8.46 -3.67 -9.28
N TRP A 309 -7.24 -4.04 -8.95
CA TRP A 309 -6.07 -3.17 -8.97
C TRP A 309 -5.00 -3.81 -9.86
N LEU A 310 -3.86 -3.14 -10.07
CA LEU A 310 -2.79 -3.68 -10.91
C LEU A 310 -1.44 -3.61 -10.19
N LEU A 311 -0.81 -4.77 -10.00
CA LEU A 311 0.61 -4.88 -9.70
C LEU A 311 1.40 -4.38 -10.92
N LEU A 312 1.93 -3.16 -10.82
CA LEU A 312 2.61 -2.48 -11.93
C LEU A 312 4.10 -2.84 -11.98
N GLU A 313 4.73 -2.92 -10.81
CA GLU A 313 6.11 -3.39 -10.73
C GLU A 313 6.29 -4.45 -9.64
N HIS A 314 6.98 -5.52 -10.02
CA HIS A 314 7.82 -6.28 -9.10
C HIS A 314 9.02 -6.88 -9.86
N SER A 315 9.91 -7.57 -9.16
CA SER A 315 11.13 -8.14 -9.77
C SER A 315 10.93 -9.57 -10.30
N THR A 316 11.61 -9.96 -11.38
CA THR A 316 11.64 -11.38 -11.82
C THR A 316 12.54 -12.25 -10.93
N SER A 317 13.50 -11.63 -10.25
CA SER A 317 14.44 -12.25 -9.33
C SER A 317 14.88 -11.23 -8.27
N ALA A 318 16.19 -11.01 -8.07
CA ALA A 318 16.70 -10.02 -7.14
C ALA A 318 16.49 -8.57 -7.63
N VAL A 319 16.31 -7.64 -6.69
CA VAL A 319 16.45 -6.20 -6.94
C VAL A 319 17.95 -5.81 -6.90
N ASN A 320 18.28 -4.52 -6.92
CA ASN A 320 19.67 -4.04 -6.85
C ASN A 320 19.98 -3.17 -5.61
N TRP A 321 18.96 -2.65 -4.92
CA TRP A 321 19.11 -1.60 -3.90
C TRP A 321 19.02 -2.11 -2.46
N GLN A 322 18.68 -3.37 -2.22
CA GLN A 322 18.65 -3.94 -0.87
C GLN A 322 20.06 -4.25 -0.36
N ARG A 323 20.20 -4.35 0.96
CA ARG A 323 21.46 -4.70 1.62
C ARG A 323 22.04 -6.02 1.09
N ARG A 324 21.18 -7.01 0.88
CA ARG A 324 21.48 -8.24 0.15
C ARG A 324 20.38 -8.52 -0.86
N ASN A 325 20.76 -8.49 -2.13
CA ASN A 325 19.87 -8.75 -3.24
C ASN A 325 19.76 -10.27 -3.47
N ILE A 326 18.98 -10.96 -2.64
CA ILE A 326 18.79 -12.41 -2.72
C ILE A 326 17.92 -12.75 -3.94
N ALA A 327 18.41 -13.66 -4.78
CA ALA A 327 17.71 -14.09 -5.99
C ALA A 327 16.57 -15.06 -5.65
N LYS A 328 15.44 -14.91 -6.36
CA LYS A 328 14.30 -15.81 -6.23
C LYS A 328 14.68 -17.24 -6.60
N SER A 329 14.20 -18.18 -5.79
CA SER A 329 14.26 -19.62 -6.03
C SER A 329 13.43 -20.02 -7.25
N ARG A 330 13.51 -21.29 -7.68
CA ARG A 330 12.77 -21.77 -8.85
C ARG A 330 11.26 -21.71 -8.57
N GLY A 331 10.49 -21.19 -9.52
CA GLY A 331 9.02 -21.08 -9.38
C GLY A 331 8.52 -19.97 -8.47
N GLU A 332 9.37 -19.39 -7.62
CA GLU A 332 9.00 -18.31 -6.69
C GLU A 332 8.51 -17.05 -7.41
N MET A 333 9.05 -16.73 -8.59
CA MET A 333 8.54 -15.63 -9.41
C MET A 333 7.04 -15.79 -9.73
N ALA A 334 6.63 -16.98 -10.17
CA ALA A 334 5.24 -17.28 -10.47
C ALA A 334 4.39 -17.29 -9.19
N ARG A 335 4.89 -17.90 -8.11
CA ARG A 335 4.19 -17.90 -6.81
C ARG A 335 3.90 -16.48 -6.31
N ASN A 336 4.90 -15.60 -6.34
CA ASN A 336 4.73 -14.21 -5.90
C ASN A 336 3.79 -13.43 -6.83
N SER A 337 3.86 -13.66 -8.15
CA SER A 337 2.97 -13.00 -9.11
C SER A 337 1.51 -13.40 -8.88
N LEU A 338 1.27 -14.71 -8.75
CA LEU A 338 -0.07 -15.25 -8.56
C LEU A 338 -0.62 -14.99 -7.16
N ALA A 339 0.20 -14.76 -6.14
CA ALA A 339 -0.24 -14.31 -4.83
C ALA A 339 -0.86 -12.90 -4.86
N HIS A 340 -0.30 -11.98 -5.66
CA HIS A 340 -0.95 -10.68 -5.90
C HIS A 340 -2.26 -10.82 -6.68
N VAL A 341 -2.30 -11.71 -7.67
CA VAL A 341 -3.53 -12.02 -8.42
C VAL A 341 -4.59 -12.62 -7.51
N ALA A 342 -4.23 -13.54 -6.62
CA ALA A 342 -5.13 -14.12 -5.62
C ALA A 342 -5.80 -13.03 -4.77
N ARG A 343 -5.07 -11.95 -4.48
CA ARG A 343 -5.49 -10.82 -3.64
C ARG A 343 -6.05 -9.62 -4.42
N GLY A 344 -6.46 -9.84 -5.67
CA GLY A 344 -7.29 -8.90 -6.43
C GLY A 344 -6.56 -8.10 -7.51
N SER A 345 -5.29 -8.38 -7.78
CA SER A 345 -4.63 -7.81 -8.95
C SER A 345 -5.16 -8.46 -10.23
N ASP A 346 -5.49 -7.66 -11.24
CA ASP A 346 -5.90 -8.12 -12.57
C ASP A 346 -4.70 -8.15 -13.55
N GLY A 347 -3.58 -8.65 -13.04
CA GLY A 347 -2.34 -8.82 -13.77
C GLY A 347 -1.12 -8.90 -12.86
N ALA A 348 0.05 -9.06 -13.48
CA ALA A 348 1.34 -8.95 -12.81
C ALA A 348 2.35 -8.35 -13.80
N MET A 349 2.77 -7.12 -13.55
CA MET A 349 3.77 -6.43 -14.33
C MET A 349 5.10 -6.31 -13.57
N PHE A 350 6.17 -5.98 -14.30
CA PHE A 350 7.54 -6.08 -13.82
C PHE A 350 8.32 -4.79 -14.03
N PHE A 351 9.14 -4.42 -13.04
CA PHE A 351 10.36 -3.68 -13.33
C PHE A 351 11.48 -4.70 -13.55
N GLN A 352 11.99 -4.89 -14.77
CA GLN A 352 11.63 -4.25 -16.04
C GLN A 352 11.61 -5.29 -17.16
N TRP A 353 11.19 -4.91 -18.37
CA TRP A 353 11.19 -5.78 -19.55
C TRP A 353 12.60 -6.30 -19.89
N ARG A 354 13.56 -5.42 -20.18
CA ARG A 354 14.92 -5.79 -20.59
C ARG A 354 15.94 -5.23 -19.62
N ALA A 355 16.87 -6.06 -19.15
CA ALA A 355 17.89 -5.64 -18.19
C ALA A 355 18.75 -4.48 -18.74
N SER A 356 18.81 -3.37 -18.00
CA SER A 356 19.61 -2.19 -18.39
C SER A 356 21.11 -2.52 -18.45
N ARG A 357 21.84 -1.93 -19.40
CA ARG A 357 23.30 -2.13 -19.52
C ARG A 357 24.14 -1.17 -18.67
N PHE A 358 23.55 -0.06 -18.26
CA PHE A 358 24.22 1.05 -17.58
C PHE A 358 23.28 1.67 -16.54
N GLY A 359 23.80 2.60 -15.76
CA GLY A 359 23.07 3.23 -14.65
C GLY A 359 23.12 2.43 -13.35
N ALA A 360 22.36 2.92 -12.36
CA ALA A 360 22.32 2.36 -11.01
C ALA A 360 21.63 0.99 -10.94
N GLU A 361 20.68 0.74 -11.85
CA GLU A 361 19.81 -0.44 -11.84
C GLU A 361 20.24 -1.55 -12.82
N LYS A 362 21.45 -1.47 -13.40
CA LYS A 362 21.99 -2.51 -14.31
C LYS A 362 22.10 -3.94 -13.73
N PHE A 363 21.89 -4.09 -12.42
CA PHE A 363 21.86 -5.39 -11.74
C PHE A 363 20.46 -5.76 -11.22
N HIS A 364 19.46 -4.90 -11.43
CA HIS A 364 18.08 -5.25 -11.18
C HIS A 364 17.67 -6.34 -12.17
N SER A 365 16.96 -7.36 -11.68
CA SER A 365 16.45 -8.42 -12.55
C SER A 365 15.42 -7.89 -13.56
N ALA A 366 15.28 -8.58 -14.68
CA ALA A 366 14.36 -8.21 -15.75
C ALA A 366 13.71 -9.45 -16.37
N MET A 367 12.61 -9.26 -17.10
CA MET A 367 11.93 -10.33 -17.85
C MET A 367 12.87 -10.96 -18.89
N LEU A 368 13.59 -10.12 -19.62
CA LEU A 368 14.67 -10.46 -20.51
C LEU A 368 16.01 -10.11 -19.87
N PRO A 369 16.64 -11.05 -19.14
CA PRO A 369 17.92 -10.82 -18.48
C PRO A 369 19.07 -10.77 -19.49
N HIS A 370 20.24 -10.30 -19.06
CA HIS A 370 21.47 -10.38 -19.87
C HIS A 370 21.86 -11.80 -20.30
N ALA A 371 21.40 -12.82 -19.57
CA ALA A 371 21.58 -14.23 -19.94
C ALA A 371 20.73 -14.67 -21.16
N GLY A 372 19.80 -13.82 -21.63
CA GLY A 372 18.97 -14.07 -22.79
C GLY A 372 17.89 -15.14 -22.58
N THR A 373 17.35 -15.62 -23.71
CA THR A 373 16.21 -16.55 -23.76
C THR A 373 16.53 -17.96 -23.28
N GLU A 374 17.81 -18.33 -23.21
CA GLU A 374 18.25 -19.63 -22.68
C GLU A 374 18.26 -19.68 -21.14
N SER A 375 17.97 -18.56 -20.48
CA SER A 375 17.98 -18.46 -19.03
C SER A 375 16.78 -19.17 -18.37
N ARG A 376 16.95 -19.54 -17.09
CA ARG A 376 15.83 -20.01 -16.26
C ARG A 376 14.72 -18.96 -16.19
N ILE A 377 15.11 -17.69 -16.00
CA ILE A 377 14.20 -16.56 -15.85
C ILE A 377 13.32 -16.40 -17.08
N TRP A 378 13.88 -16.43 -18.30
CA TRP A 378 13.08 -16.35 -19.52
C TRP A 378 12.03 -17.46 -19.62
N ARG A 379 12.42 -18.72 -19.34
CA ARG A 379 11.47 -19.84 -19.32
C ARG A 379 10.39 -19.69 -18.25
N GLU A 380 10.70 -19.09 -17.11
CA GLU A 380 9.72 -18.79 -16.06
C GLU A 380 8.78 -17.66 -16.50
N VAL A 381 9.28 -16.65 -17.22
CA VAL A 381 8.50 -15.55 -17.80
C VAL A 381 7.50 -16.05 -18.82
N VAL A 382 7.92 -16.91 -19.76
CA VAL A 382 7.00 -17.49 -20.75
C VAL A 382 5.90 -18.30 -20.07
N ARG A 383 6.26 -19.17 -19.11
CA ARG A 383 5.26 -19.98 -18.36
C ARG A 383 4.28 -19.14 -17.54
N LEU A 384 4.73 -18.02 -16.97
CA LEU A 384 3.83 -17.13 -16.23
C LEU A 384 2.84 -16.43 -17.17
N GLY A 385 3.28 -16.02 -18.37
CA GLY A 385 2.38 -15.47 -19.39
C GLY A 385 1.29 -16.47 -19.79
N GLU A 386 1.66 -17.75 -20.01
CA GLU A 386 0.71 -18.84 -20.27
C GLU A 386 -0.29 -19.02 -19.11
N ALA A 387 0.20 -19.01 -17.86
CA ALA A 387 -0.64 -19.15 -16.67
C ALA A 387 -1.63 -17.99 -16.52
N LEU A 388 -1.20 -16.73 -16.72
CA LEU A 388 -2.09 -15.57 -16.68
C LEU A 388 -3.11 -15.59 -17.82
N GLY A 389 -2.74 -16.11 -18.99
CA GLY A 389 -3.67 -16.36 -20.09
C GLY A 389 -4.79 -17.35 -19.71
N ALA A 390 -4.44 -18.43 -19.03
CA ALA A 390 -5.42 -19.41 -18.52
C ALA A 390 -6.36 -18.82 -17.44
N LEU A 391 -5.90 -17.78 -16.73
CA LEU A 391 -6.66 -17.08 -15.69
C LEU A 391 -7.43 -15.86 -16.20
N ALA A 392 -7.53 -15.63 -17.51
CA ALA A 392 -8.19 -14.44 -18.05
C ALA A 392 -9.67 -14.28 -17.62
N ALA A 393 -10.38 -15.40 -17.38
CA ALA A 393 -11.76 -15.41 -16.90
C ALA A 393 -11.94 -14.76 -15.51
N LEU A 394 -10.85 -14.66 -14.74
CA LEU A 394 -10.83 -14.17 -13.37
C LEU A 394 -10.86 -12.63 -13.28
N ARG A 395 -10.57 -11.95 -14.40
CA ARG A 395 -10.57 -10.49 -14.51
C ARG A 395 -11.90 -9.91 -14.04
N GLY A 396 -11.85 -8.88 -13.22
CA GLY A 396 -13.02 -8.21 -12.65
C GLY A 396 -13.60 -8.88 -11.40
N SER A 397 -13.16 -10.09 -11.04
CA SER A 397 -13.58 -10.74 -9.79
C SER A 397 -12.99 -10.02 -8.56
N ARG A 398 -13.66 -10.16 -7.41
CA ARG A 398 -13.32 -9.50 -6.16
C ARG A 398 -12.98 -10.51 -5.08
N VAL A 399 -12.03 -10.16 -4.22
CA VAL A 399 -11.66 -10.99 -3.07
C VAL A 399 -12.78 -10.95 -2.02
N VAL A 400 -13.03 -12.09 -1.37
CA VAL A 400 -13.92 -12.17 -0.21
C VAL A 400 -13.07 -12.08 1.05
N ALA A 401 -13.21 -10.99 1.80
CA ALA A 401 -12.51 -10.78 3.07
C ALA A 401 -13.33 -11.29 4.26
N ASP A 402 -12.63 -11.83 5.26
CA ASP A 402 -13.19 -12.34 6.51
C ASP A 402 -13.26 -11.24 7.59
N ILE A 403 -12.25 -10.36 7.63
CA ILE A 403 -12.07 -9.34 8.68
C ILE A 403 -11.52 -8.02 8.11
N ALA A 404 -11.49 -6.97 8.94
CA ALA A 404 -10.76 -5.75 8.63
C ALA A 404 -9.70 -5.39 9.67
N LEU A 405 -8.53 -4.93 9.21
CA LEU A 405 -7.50 -4.27 10.02
C LEU A 405 -7.58 -2.76 9.80
N LEU A 406 -7.62 -1.98 10.87
CA LEU A 406 -7.60 -0.52 10.74
C LEU A 406 -6.19 0.00 10.53
N TRP A 407 -6.05 0.91 9.57
CA TRP A 407 -4.80 1.60 9.30
C TRP A 407 -5.04 3.05 8.89
N ASP A 408 -4.31 3.96 9.51
CA ASP A 408 -4.31 5.38 9.17
C ASP A 408 -2.87 5.92 9.13
N TRP A 409 -2.48 6.49 7.98
CA TRP A 409 -1.16 7.07 7.81
C TRP A 409 -0.95 8.28 8.73
N GLN A 410 -1.97 9.07 9.00
CA GLN A 410 -1.81 10.25 9.86
C GLN A 410 -1.56 9.85 11.32
N SER A 411 -2.27 8.84 11.82
CA SER A 411 -1.99 8.21 13.10
C SER A 411 -0.59 7.60 13.13
N TRP A 412 -0.14 6.95 12.06
CA TRP A 412 1.24 6.46 11.99
C TRP A 412 2.27 7.59 12.01
N TRP A 413 2.00 8.72 11.32
CA TRP A 413 2.87 9.90 11.33
C TRP A 413 2.94 10.56 12.70
N ALA A 414 1.80 10.69 13.38
CA ALA A 414 1.71 11.19 14.74
C ALA A 414 2.46 10.24 15.70
N GLN A 415 2.20 8.94 15.59
CA GLN A 415 2.85 7.97 16.42
C GLN A 415 4.34 7.92 16.14
N ARG A 416 4.89 8.02 14.93
CA ARG A 416 6.36 7.85 14.76
C ARG A 416 7.23 9.00 15.29
N GLN A 417 6.63 10.04 15.86
CA GLN A 417 7.36 11.20 16.36
C GLN A 417 8.24 10.89 17.59
N GLU A 418 9.15 11.82 17.89
CA GLU A 418 10.08 11.76 19.01
C GLU A 418 9.35 11.88 20.37
N TRP A 419 9.99 11.40 21.44
CA TRP A 419 9.56 11.59 22.84
C TRP A 419 8.20 11.03 23.24
N ARG A 420 7.81 9.94 22.58
CA ARG A 420 6.83 9.00 23.12
C ARG A 420 7.37 8.25 24.34
N PRO A 421 6.49 7.59 25.12
CA PRO A 421 6.92 6.79 26.27
C PRO A 421 7.93 5.69 25.90
N SER A 422 7.85 5.13 24.68
CA SER A 422 8.89 4.26 24.12
C SER A 422 9.02 4.48 22.60
N ALA A 423 10.26 4.52 22.12
CA ALA A 423 10.55 4.51 20.68
C ALA A 423 10.43 3.11 20.06
N ASP A 424 10.47 2.06 20.90
CA ASP A 424 10.41 0.66 20.48
C ASP A 424 8.96 0.20 20.20
N LEU A 425 7.95 0.96 20.63
CA LEU A 425 6.55 0.73 20.22
C LEU A 425 6.30 1.33 18.83
N ASP A 426 6.60 0.54 17.81
CA ASP A 426 6.48 0.92 16.41
C ASP A 426 5.13 0.49 15.81
N ALA A 427 4.37 1.44 15.27
CA ALA A 427 3.03 1.19 14.73
C ALA A 427 3.05 0.25 13.52
N ARG A 428 4.08 0.37 12.66
CA ARG A 428 4.25 -0.50 11.50
C ARG A 428 4.51 -1.93 11.96
N GLU A 429 5.45 -2.12 12.86
CA GLU A 429 5.76 -3.44 13.41
C GLU A 429 4.54 -4.07 14.08
N ARG A 430 3.72 -3.30 14.80
CA ARG A 430 2.43 -3.79 15.34
C ARG A 430 1.44 -4.18 14.24
N ALA A 431 1.29 -3.38 13.20
CA ALA A 431 0.45 -3.75 12.05
C ALA A 431 0.93 -5.03 11.37
N GLU A 432 2.25 -5.21 11.20
CA GLU A 432 2.85 -6.43 10.65
C GLU A 432 2.60 -7.64 11.55
N ALA A 433 2.75 -7.51 12.88
CA ALA A 433 2.54 -8.61 13.83
C ALA A 433 1.08 -9.08 13.89
N TRP A 434 0.12 -8.14 13.96
CA TRP A 434 -1.31 -8.46 13.95
C TRP A 434 -1.78 -9.02 12.60
N TYR A 435 -1.21 -8.53 11.48
CA TYR A 435 -1.48 -9.12 10.17
C TYR A 435 -0.91 -10.53 10.06
N ALA A 436 0.31 -10.78 10.55
CA ALA A 436 0.91 -12.12 10.55
C ALA A 436 0.08 -13.12 11.35
N ALA A 437 -0.43 -12.74 12.52
CA ALA A 437 -1.34 -13.58 13.31
C ALA A 437 -2.67 -13.84 12.59
N THR A 438 -3.22 -12.82 11.91
CA THR A 438 -4.41 -12.97 11.05
C THR A 438 -4.16 -13.94 9.90
N TYR A 439 -3.00 -13.82 9.25
CA TYR A 439 -2.55 -14.70 8.18
C TYR A 439 -2.37 -16.13 8.67
N ASP A 440 -1.76 -16.34 9.84
CA ASP A 440 -1.49 -17.67 10.42
C ASP A 440 -2.79 -18.39 10.85
N LEU A 441 -3.88 -17.63 11.08
CA LEU A 441 -5.24 -18.15 11.26
C LEU A 441 -6.01 -18.34 9.95
N HIS A 442 -5.34 -18.16 8.81
CA HIS A 442 -5.89 -18.29 7.46
C HIS A 442 -7.02 -17.32 7.16
N LEU A 443 -7.08 -16.16 7.83
CA LEU A 443 -8.10 -15.15 7.59
C LEU A 443 -7.66 -14.23 6.45
N THR A 444 -8.54 -14.02 5.47
CA THR A 444 -8.33 -13.00 4.44
C THR A 444 -8.76 -11.65 5.01
N ALA A 445 -7.86 -10.67 5.04
CA ALA A 445 -8.13 -9.39 5.64
C ALA A 445 -8.23 -8.27 4.60
N ASP A 446 -9.17 -7.36 4.80
CA ASP A 446 -9.08 -6.02 4.23
C ASP A 446 -8.40 -5.06 5.22
N PHE A 447 -7.88 -3.96 4.71
CA PHE A 447 -7.54 -2.79 5.49
C PHE A 447 -8.67 -1.76 5.40
N ALA A 448 -8.88 -0.98 6.45
CA ALA A 448 -9.86 0.10 6.43
C ALA A 448 -9.33 1.36 7.12
N HIS A 449 -9.68 2.52 6.57
CA HIS A 449 -9.56 3.78 7.30
C HIS A 449 -10.54 3.74 8.49
N PRO A 450 -10.19 4.27 9.68
CA PRO A 450 -11.04 4.17 10.87
C PRO A 450 -12.40 4.88 10.75
N GLU A 451 -12.56 5.78 9.78
CA GLU A 451 -13.82 6.45 9.45
C GLU A 451 -14.61 5.78 8.30
N ALA A 452 -14.11 4.69 7.71
CA ALA A 452 -14.80 3.96 6.65
C ALA A 452 -16.01 3.19 7.17
N ASP A 453 -16.84 2.68 6.26
CA ASP A 453 -17.91 1.76 6.64
C ASP A 453 -17.31 0.41 7.06
N LEU A 454 -17.56 0.03 8.31
CA LEU A 454 -17.07 -1.22 8.92
C LEU A 454 -18.17 -2.28 9.06
N SER A 455 -19.41 -1.96 8.67
CA SER A 455 -20.58 -2.81 8.94
C SER A 455 -20.56 -4.15 8.20
N GLY A 456 -19.76 -4.27 7.14
CA GLY A 456 -19.57 -5.52 6.39
C GLY A 456 -18.67 -6.53 7.08
N TYR A 457 -17.95 -6.15 8.13
CA TYR A 457 -16.97 -7.03 8.79
C TYR A 457 -17.50 -7.55 10.13
N PRO A 458 -17.43 -8.87 10.39
CA PRO A 458 -17.79 -9.44 11.69
C PRO A 458 -16.75 -9.13 12.78
N LEU A 459 -15.49 -8.94 12.38
CA LEU A 459 -14.36 -8.63 13.27
C LEU A 459 -13.53 -7.48 12.68
N VAL A 460 -13.21 -6.50 13.53
CA VAL A 460 -12.30 -5.38 13.23
C VAL A 460 -11.16 -5.39 14.22
N VAL A 461 -9.93 -5.36 13.71
CA VAL A 461 -8.69 -5.32 14.51
C VAL A 461 -8.05 -3.94 14.38
N VAL A 462 -7.66 -3.34 15.50
CA VAL A 462 -6.99 -2.04 15.61
C VAL A 462 -5.57 -2.29 16.11
N PRO A 463 -4.61 -2.55 15.21
CA PRO A 463 -3.26 -2.96 15.59
C PRO A 463 -2.44 -1.84 16.21
N ALA A 464 -2.63 -0.61 15.72
CA ALA A 464 -2.02 0.61 16.24
C ALA A 464 -2.77 1.84 15.69
N LEU A 465 -3.58 2.51 16.52
CA LEU A 465 -4.33 3.72 16.12
C LEU A 465 -4.20 4.80 17.19
N TYR A 466 -2.98 5.30 17.34
CA TYR A 466 -2.59 6.33 18.31
C TYR A 466 -3.41 7.62 18.21
N ALA A 467 -3.49 8.21 17.02
CA ALA A 467 -4.32 9.38 16.77
C ALA A 467 -5.71 8.96 16.31
N MET A 468 -6.74 9.56 16.90
CA MET A 468 -8.13 9.24 16.60
C MET A 468 -8.97 10.51 16.60
N THR A 469 -9.57 10.80 15.45
CA THR A 469 -10.56 11.87 15.30
C THR A 469 -11.83 11.54 16.07
N GLU A 470 -12.66 12.56 16.35
CA GLU A 470 -14.00 12.34 16.88
C GLU A 470 -14.85 11.46 15.96
N ALA A 471 -14.70 11.63 14.63
CA ALA A 471 -15.42 10.83 13.64
C ALA A 471 -15.02 9.34 13.68
N ALA A 472 -13.72 9.04 13.81
CA ALA A 472 -13.21 7.68 13.97
C ALA A 472 -13.71 7.05 15.27
N SER A 473 -13.63 7.77 16.39
CA SER A 473 -14.16 7.33 17.69
C SER A 473 -15.65 6.99 17.62
N ALA A 474 -16.46 7.89 17.06
CA ALA A 474 -17.89 7.69 16.88
C ALA A 474 -18.18 6.49 15.96
N ASN A 475 -17.35 6.24 14.95
CA ASN A 475 -17.51 5.12 14.05
C ASN A 475 -17.26 3.78 14.75
N LEU A 476 -16.17 3.65 15.50
CA LEU A 476 -15.85 2.43 16.24
C LEU A 476 -16.84 2.15 17.36
N ARG A 477 -17.33 3.20 18.03
CA ARG A 477 -18.46 3.09 18.97
C ARG A 477 -19.69 2.50 18.29
N ARG A 478 -20.13 3.05 17.16
CA ARG A 478 -21.31 2.53 16.43
C ARG A 478 -21.10 1.10 15.95
N TYR A 479 -19.90 0.77 15.46
CA TYR A 479 -19.57 -0.57 14.99
C TYR A 479 -19.75 -1.60 16.11
N ALA A 480 -19.16 -1.36 17.28
CA ALA A 480 -19.30 -2.25 18.44
C ALA A 480 -20.76 -2.28 18.97
N GLU A 481 -21.42 -1.13 19.07
CA GLU A 481 -22.82 -1.04 19.51
C GLU A 481 -23.77 -1.91 18.66
N ASN A 482 -23.51 -1.99 17.35
CA ASN A 482 -24.35 -2.68 16.38
C ASN A 482 -23.98 -4.16 16.16
N GLY A 483 -23.17 -4.76 17.05
CA GLY A 483 -22.88 -6.20 17.01
C GLY A 483 -21.49 -6.57 16.49
N GLY A 484 -20.67 -5.59 16.09
CA GLY A 484 -19.29 -5.85 15.68
C GLY A 484 -18.41 -6.31 16.85
N VAL A 485 -17.47 -7.20 16.58
CA VAL A 485 -16.38 -7.53 17.52
C VAL A 485 -15.18 -6.65 17.19
N LEU A 486 -14.70 -5.90 18.16
CA LEU A 486 -13.55 -4.99 18.03
C LEU A 486 -12.38 -5.52 18.86
N VAL A 487 -11.18 -5.60 18.29
CA VAL A 487 -9.94 -5.93 19.03
C VAL A 487 -8.99 -4.75 18.93
N VAL A 488 -8.58 -4.19 20.08
CA VAL A 488 -7.74 -2.99 20.13
C VAL A 488 -6.42 -3.27 20.84
N SER A 489 -5.32 -2.94 20.19
CA SER A 489 -3.99 -3.00 20.79
C SER A 489 -3.67 -1.73 21.59
N CYS A 490 -2.67 -1.85 22.46
CA CYS A 490 -2.20 -0.81 23.37
C CYS A 490 -1.87 0.51 22.66
N PHE A 491 -1.85 1.59 23.44
CA PHE A 491 -1.49 2.93 22.95
C PHE A 491 -2.34 3.45 21.78
N SER A 492 -3.59 3.01 21.68
CA SER A 492 -4.58 3.49 20.69
C SER A 492 -5.56 4.50 21.30
N GLY A 493 -6.05 5.48 20.53
CA GLY A 493 -7.04 6.48 20.98
C GLY A 493 -6.48 7.55 21.93
N ILE A 494 -5.18 7.82 21.87
CA ILE A 494 -4.47 8.65 22.85
C ILE A 494 -4.62 10.14 22.56
N VAL A 495 -4.47 10.53 21.29
CA VAL A 495 -4.49 11.92 20.84
C VAL A 495 -5.52 12.16 19.74
N ASP A 496 -5.90 13.42 19.56
CA ASP A 496 -6.77 13.89 18.48
C ASP A 496 -5.98 14.12 17.17
N GLU A 497 -6.63 14.69 16.16
CA GLU A 497 -6.02 15.03 14.87
C GLU A 497 -4.91 16.10 14.95
N HIS A 498 -4.77 16.79 16.07
CA HIS A 498 -3.74 17.80 16.30
C HIS A 498 -2.61 17.28 17.18
N ASP A 499 -2.54 15.96 17.42
CA ASP A 499 -1.60 15.34 18.36
C ASP A 499 -1.79 15.83 19.81
N THR A 500 -2.99 16.33 20.14
CA THR A 500 -3.34 16.75 21.49
C THR A 500 -3.99 15.60 22.24
N ILE A 501 -3.55 15.37 23.48
CA ILE A 501 -4.12 14.31 24.33
C ILE A 501 -5.62 14.57 24.53
N HIS A 502 -6.44 13.55 24.26
CA HIS A 502 -7.87 13.59 24.55
C HIS A 502 -8.15 13.85 26.03
N ASP A 503 -9.21 14.60 26.33
CA ASP A 503 -9.58 14.91 27.71
C ASP A 503 -9.85 13.65 28.58
N GLY A 504 -9.32 13.68 29.80
CA GLY A 504 -9.45 12.61 30.80
C GLY A 504 -8.41 11.48 30.64
N PRO A 505 -8.59 10.33 31.33
CA PRO A 505 -7.64 9.21 31.29
C PRO A 505 -7.56 8.47 29.94
N HIS A 506 -6.41 7.89 29.63
CA HIS A 506 -6.26 7.01 28.47
C HIS A 506 -7.19 5.78 28.55
N PRO A 507 -7.53 5.09 27.44
CA PRO A 507 -7.22 5.40 26.04
C PRO A 507 -8.21 6.41 25.42
N GLY A 508 -8.51 7.50 26.15
CA GLY A 508 -9.14 8.72 25.61
C GLY A 508 -10.40 8.43 24.82
N ALA A 509 -10.27 8.51 23.49
CA ALA A 509 -11.33 8.32 22.51
C ALA A 509 -12.05 6.94 22.56
N LEU A 510 -11.45 5.92 23.17
CA LEU A 510 -12.01 4.55 23.23
C LEU A 510 -12.39 4.09 24.64
N ARG A 511 -12.20 4.91 25.66
CA ARG A 511 -12.39 4.56 27.08
C ARG A 511 -13.76 3.93 27.38
N ASP A 512 -14.83 4.49 26.84
CA ASP A 512 -16.19 3.98 27.06
C ASP A 512 -16.44 2.65 26.34
N VAL A 513 -15.98 2.55 25.09
CA VAL A 513 -16.16 1.35 24.25
C VAL A 513 -15.39 0.18 24.86
N LEU A 514 -14.16 0.42 25.32
CA LEU A 514 -13.30 -0.59 25.95
C LEU A 514 -13.66 -0.86 27.41
N GLY A 515 -14.48 -0.03 28.05
CA GLY A 515 -14.92 -0.24 29.43
C GLY A 515 -13.75 -0.26 30.43
N LEU A 516 -12.71 0.54 30.19
CA LEU A 516 -11.51 0.61 31.03
C LEU A 516 -10.81 1.96 30.91
N THR A 517 -9.89 2.24 31.83
CA THR A 517 -8.95 3.35 31.78
C THR A 517 -7.52 2.86 31.94
N VAL A 518 -6.58 3.48 31.26
CA VAL A 518 -5.14 3.32 31.46
C VAL A 518 -4.66 4.49 32.32
N GLU A 519 -4.18 4.16 33.52
CA GLU A 519 -3.71 5.16 34.50
C GLU A 519 -2.28 5.60 34.21
N GLU A 520 -1.44 4.67 33.74
CA GLU A 520 -0.04 4.91 33.47
C GLU A 520 0.47 3.96 32.38
N PHE A 521 1.30 4.49 31.48
CA PHE A 521 2.08 3.69 30.53
C PHE A 521 3.35 3.22 31.22
N THR A 522 3.63 1.92 31.21
CA THR A 522 4.80 1.31 31.84
C THR A 522 5.62 0.55 30.80
N PRO A 523 6.29 1.25 29.86
CA PRO A 523 7.15 0.60 28.88
C PRO A 523 8.25 -0.23 29.57
N LEU A 524 8.62 -1.34 28.94
CA LEU A 524 9.56 -2.30 29.49
C LEU A 524 11.00 -1.90 29.13
N ARG A 525 11.98 -2.38 29.91
CA ARG A 525 13.39 -2.22 29.53
C ARG A 525 13.69 -3.05 28.28
N ALA A 526 14.70 -2.65 27.52
CA ALA A 526 15.14 -3.41 26.35
C ALA A 526 15.43 -4.88 26.70
N GLY A 527 14.76 -5.80 26.01
CA GLY A 527 14.85 -7.25 26.22
C GLY A 527 14.09 -7.80 27.43
N GLU A 528 13.44 -6.95 28.24
CA GLU A 528 12.56 -7.38 29.32
C GLU A 528 11.23 -7.89 28.77
N ARG A 529 10.72 -8.98 29.37
CA ARG A 529 9.42 -9.58 29.04
C ARG A 529 8.60 -9.70 30.31
N VAL A 530 7.29 -9.58 30.17
CA VAL A 530 6.31 -9.80 31.24
C VAL A 530 5.50 -11.05 30.95
N ARG A 531 5.24 -11.87 31.98
CA ARG A 531 4.44 -13.09 31.87
C ARG A 531 2.99 -12.80 32.21
N LEU A 532 2.08 -13.50 31.54
CA LEU A 532 0.65 -13.48 31.82
C LEU A 532 0.21 -14.78 32.49
N ASP A 533 -0.90 -14.75 33.20
CA ASP A 533 -1.50 -15.91 33.87
C ASP A 533 -1.98 -17.00 32.90
N SER A 534 -2.15 -16.67 31.62
CA SER A 534 -2.36 -17.60 30.51
C SER A 534 -1.12 -18.42 30.14
N GLY A 535 0.07 -18.06 30.67
CA GLY A 535 1.36 -18.62 30.26
C GLY A 535 1.99 -17.91 29.07
N MET A 536 1.27 -16.99 28.42
CA MET A 536 1.79 -16.12 27.36
C MET A 536 2.71 -15.03 27.93
N ALA A 537 3.38 -14.29 27.05
CA ALA A 537 4.24 -13.18 27.46
C ALA A 537 4.13 -12.00 26.49
N GLY A 538 4.32 -10.81 27.05
CA GLY A 538 4.48 -9.56 26.30
C GLY A 538 5.88 -8.98 26.45
N ASP A 539 6.26 -8.11 25.53
CA ASP A 539 7.49 -7.32 25.56
C ASP A 539 7.20 -5.85 25.23
N VAL A 540 8.23 -5.00 25.24
CA VAL A 540 8.25 -3.56 24.87
C VAL A 540 7.36 -2.63 25.72
N TRP A 541 6.14 -3.04 26.02
CA TRP A 541 5.05 -2.22 26.53
C TRP A 541 4.24 -2.96 27.59
N SER A 542 3.78 -2.22 28.59
CA SER A 542 2.71 -2.64 29.50
C SER A 542 1.96 -1.41 29.97
N GLU A 543 0.74 -1.60 30.49
CA GLU A 543 -0.09 -0.50 30.99
C GLU A 543 -0.75 -0.85 32.32
N VAL A 544 -0.90 0.16 33.18
CA VAL A 544 -1.69 0.05 34.41
C VAL A 544 -3.17 0.25 34.06
N VAL A 545 -3.87 -0.87 33.84
CA VAL A 545 -5.29 -0.88 33.44
C VAL A 545 -6.22 -0.95 34.65
N THR A 546 -7.18 -0.04 34.69
CA THR A 546 -8.29 -0.01 35.65
C THR A 546 -9.62 -0.24 34.94
N LEU A 547 -10.37 -1.24 35.36
CA LEU A 547 -11.63 -1.62 34.71
C LEU A 547 -12.79 -0.66 35.05
N ARG A 548 -13.63 -0.43 34.05
CA ARG A 548 -14.84 0.41 34.04
C ARG A 548 -15.99 -0.27 33.29
N GLY A 549 -16.22 -1.56 33.56
CA GLY A 549 -17.25 -2.38 32.91
C GLY A 549 -16.68 -3.57 32.15
N ALA A 550 -15.44 -3.47 31.67
CA ALA A 550 -14.71 -4.60 31.11
C ALA A 550 -14.42 -5.67 32.17
N VAL A 551 -14.25 -6.90 31.70
CA VAL A 551 -13.79 -8.05 32.49
C VAL A 551 -12.36 -8.42 32.11
N PRO A 552 -11.51 -8.82 33.06
CA PRO A 552 -10.19 -9.31 32.74
C PRO A 552 -10.29 -10.70 32.10
N VAL A 553 -9.54 -10.91 31.02
CA VAL A 553 -9.35 -12.21 30.38
C VAL A 553 -8.04 -12.81 30.86
N TRP A 554 -6.95 -12.04 30.79
CA TRP A 554 -5.63 -12.41 31.32
C TRP A 554 -5.07 -11.26 32.15
N SER A 555 -4.22 -11.60 33.11
CA SER A 555 -3.56 -10.64 34.01
C SER A 555 -2.04 -10.78 33.97
N TYR A 556 -1.33 -9.69 34.22
CA TYR A 556 0.12 -9.73 34.39
C TYR A 556 0.50 -10.51 35.66
N VAL A 557 1.47 -11.41 35.54
CA VAL A 557 2.03 -12.18 36.67
C VAL A 557 3.18 -11.40 37.31
N ASP A 558 3.97 -10.71 36.51
CA ASP A 558 5.14 -9.94 36.92
C ASP A 558 5.27 -8.64 36.10
N GLY A 559 6.35 -7.90 36.35
CA GLY A 559 6.58 -6.60 35.74
C GLY A 559 5.86 -5.44 36.44
N PRO A 560 5.88 -4.24 35.82
CA PRO A 560 5.34 -3.01 36.42
C PRO A 560 3.83 -3.06 36.73
N ALA A 561 3.07 -3.83 35.95
CA ALA A 561 1.62 -3.96 36.07
C ALA A 561 1.18 -5.28 36.74
N ALA A 562 2.05 -5.95 37.49
CA ALA A 562 1.78 -7.25 38.11
C ALA A 562 0.46 -7.27 38.91
N GLY A 563 -0.36 -8.30 38.68
CA GLY A 563 -1.68 -8.47 39.29
C GLY A 563 -2.80 -7.66 38.63
N LEU A 564 -2.51 -6.84 37.62
CA LEU A 564 -3.48 -6.04 36.88
C LEU A 564 -3.86 -6.70 35.53
N PRO A 565 -5.01 -6.33 34.94
CA PRO A 565 -5.45 -6.88 33.66
C PRO A 565 -4.48 -6.56 32.52
N ALA A 566 -4.12 -7.59 31.74
CA ALA A 566 -3.30 -7.48 30.54
C ALA A 566 -4.14 -7.55 29.26
N VAL A 567 -5.12 -8.47 29.23
CA VAL A 567 -6.12 -8.59 28.17
C VAL A 567 -7.50 -8.48 28.80
N THR A 568 -8.38 -7.68 28.20
CA THR A 568 -9.74 -7.46 28.71
C THR A 568 -10.77 -7.61 27.62
N ARG A 569 -12.02 -7.83 28.03
CA ARG A 569 -13.19 -7.89 27.15
C ARG A 569 -14.33 -7.08 27.75
N HIS A 570 -15.01 -6.29 26.93
CA HIS A 570 -16.16 -5.49 27.33
C HIS A 570 -17.34 -5.78 26.39
N PRO A 571 -18.43 -6.38 26.89
CA PRO A 571 -19.70 -6.39 26.15
C PRO A 571 -20.21 -4.96 25.97
N PHE A 572 -20.51 -4.56 24.73
CA PHE A 572 -20.88 -3.18 24.43
C PHE A 572 -21.96 -3.13 23.36
N GLY A 573 -23.14 -2.59 23.69
CA GLY A 573 -24.33 -2.73 22.85
C GLY A 573 -24.66 -4.21 22.59
N THR A 574 -24.79 -4.60 21.32
CA THR A 574 -24.95 -6.01 20.93
C THR A 574 -23.65 -6.69 20.52
N GLY A 575 -22.51 -5.97 20.52
CA GLY A 575 -21.19 -6.50 20.17
C GLY A 575 -20.25 -6.55 21.37
N SER A 576 -18.95 -6.49 21.10
CA SER A 576 -17.92 -6.49 22.14
C SER A 576 -16.63 -5.80 21.71
N ALA A 577 -15.85 -5.38 22.71
CA ALA A 577 -14.55 -4.79 22.52
C ALA A 577 -13.50 -5.50 23.39
N TRP A 578 -12.41 -5.93 22.77
CA TRP A 578 -11.25 -6.54 23.40
C TRP A 578 -10.10 -5.53 23.45
N TYR A 579 -9.33 -5.53 24.54
CA TYR A 579 -8.15 -4.68 24.68
C TYR A 579 -6.93 -5.49 25.07
N VAL A 580 -5.82 -5.28 24.37
CA VAL A 580 -4.52 -5.90 24.65
C VAL A 580 -3.52 -4.81 25.06
N SER A 581 -3.18 -4.78 26.35
CA SER A 581 -2.38 -3.69 26.95
C SER A 581 -0.86 -3.88 26.91
N THR A 582 -0.37 -4.81 26.08
CA THR A 582 1.07 -5.12 25.90
C THR A 582 1.35 -5.58 24.46
N CYS A 583 2.61 -5.58 24.04
CA CYS A 583 3.00 -6.24 22.79
C CYS A 583 3.11 -7.75 23.04
N LEU A 584 2.02 -8.48 22.78
CA LEU A 584 2.04 -9.94 22.84
C LEU A 584 2.93 -10.51 21.74
N GLY A 585 3.61 -11.63 22.06
CA GLY A 585 4.22 -12.49 21.06
C GLY A 585 3.16 -13.24 20.23
N GLU A 586 3.62 -13.92 19.18
CA GLU A 586 2.80 -14.67 18.22
C GLU A 586 1.70 -15.54 18.87
N ASP A 587 2.08 -16.48 19.74
CA ASP A 587 1.13 -17.37 20.44
C ASP A 587 0.04 -16.61 21.20
N GLY A 588 0.37 -15.43 21.73
CA GLY A 588 -0.56 -14.56 22.45
C GLY A 588 -1.53 -13.84 21.51
N LEU A 589 -1.04 -13.31 20.39
CA LEU A 589 -1.88 -12.69 19.37
C LEU A 589 -2.83 -13.71 18.75
N ASP A 590 -2.34 -14.91 18.42
CA ASP A 590 -3.14 -16.00 17.88
C ASP A 590 -4.27 -16.38 18.85
N ALA A 591 -3.96 -16.56 20.13
CA ALA A 591 -4.96 -16.91 21.13
C ALA A 591 -6.03 -15.82 21.31
N VAL A 592 -5.67 -14.53 21.21
CA VAL A 592 -6.64 -13.43 21.23
C VAL A 592 -7.52 -13.44 19.99
N LEU A 593 -6.92 -13.57 18.80
CA LEU A 593 -7.65 -13.57 17.54
C LEU A 593 -8.56 -14.80 17.39
N VAL A 594 -8.14 -15.98 17.86
CA VAL A 594 -9.00 -17.18 17.90
C VAL A 594 -10.24 -16.93 18.75
N ALA A 595 -10.07 -16.36 19.95
CA ALA A 595 -11.18 -16.06 20.84
C ALA A 595 -12.13 -15.01 20.25
N ALA A 596 -11.58 -13.92 19.70
CA ALA A 596 -12.37 -12.86 19.07
C ALA A 596 -13.07 -13.34 17.79
N SER A 597 -12.43 -14.16 16.98
CA SER A 597 -13.00 -14.74 15.75
C SER A 597 -14.15 -15.68 16.06
N ALA A 598 -14.01 -16.54 17.07
CA ALA A 598 -15.09 -17.42 17.52
C ALA A 598 -16.31 -16.62 18.01
N GLU A 599 -16.07 -15.51 18.73
CA GLU A 599 -17.13 -14.61 19.16
C GLU A 599 -17.80 -13.88 17.99
N ALA A 600 -17.03 -13.51 16.97
CA ALA A 600 -17.52 -12.91 15.73
C ALA A 600 -18.25 -13.91 14.81
N GLY A 601 -18.29 -15.20 15.17
CA GLY A 601 -18.93 -16.26 14.38
C GLY A 601 -18.09 -16.74 13.19
N ILE A 602 -16.79 -16.45 13.18
CA ILE A 602 -15.85 -16.87 12.14
C ILE A 602 -15.33 -18.27 12.48
N SER A 603 -15.48 -19.21 11.54
CA SER A 603 -15.00 -20.59 11.71
C SER A 603 -13.50 -20.69 11.52
N SER A 604 -12.82 -21.49 12.35
CA SER A 604 -11.42 -21.84 12.17
C SER A 604 -11.19 -22.67 10.90
N ARG A 605 -10.07 -22.44 10.21
CA ARG A 605 -9.64 -23.23 9.06
C ARG A 605 -8.47 -24.14 9.48
N ASP A 606 -8.59 -25.42 9.19
CA ASP A 606 -7.54 -26.41 9.45
C ASP A 606 -6.63 -26.52 8.23
N LEU A 607 -5.62 -25.66 8.17
CA LEU A 607 -4.64 -25.58 7.09
C LEU A 607 -3.23 -25.45 7.68
N PRO A 608 -2.19 -26.00 7.02
CA PRO A 608 -0.81 -25.78 7.42
C PRO A 608 -0.46 -24.29 7.40
N ARG A 609 0.32 -23.83 8.37
CA ARG A 609 0.62 -22.41 8.62
C ARG A 609 1.02 -21.58 7.39
N ASP A 610 1.85 -22.13 6.52
CA ASP A 610 2.40 -21.44 5.34
C ASP A 610 1.71 -21.87 4.02
N VAL A 611 0.43 -22.21 4.11
CA VAL A 611 -0.45 -22.47 2.96
C VAL A 611 -1.55 -21.43 2.92
N GLU A 612 -1.63 -20.66 1.83
CA GLU A 612 -2.69 -19.67 1.64
C GLU A 612 -3.88 -20.28 0.89
N VAL A 613 -5.08 -19.92 1.34
CA VAL A 613 -6.33 -20.12 0.58
C VAL A 613 -7.05 -18.79 0.49
N VAL A 614 -7.24 -18.27 -0.73
CA VAL A 614 -7.90 -16.98 -0.99
C VAL A 614 -8.99 -17.16 -2.02
N GLU A 615 -10.20 -16.69 -1.72
CA GLU A 615 -11.34 -16.77 -2.63
C GLU A 615 -11.58 -15.44 -3.35
N ARG A 616 -11.77 -15.53 -4.67
CA ARG A 616 -12.30 -14.44 -5.50
C ARG A 616 -13.67 -14.84 -6.07
N GLU A 617 -14.62 -13.91 -6.09
CA GLU A 617 -15.93 -14.08 -6.70
C GLU A 617 -16.11 -13.10 -7.87
N GLY A 618 -16.60 -13.62 -9.00
CA GLY A 618 -16.94 -12.82 -10.19
C GLY A 618 -18.28 -13.24 -10.79
N GLU A 619 -18.66 -12.61 -11.90
CA GLU A 619 -19.93 -12.92 -12.59
C GLU A 619 -20.04 -14.39 -13.02
N GLN A 620 -18.92 -15.01 -13.37
CA GLN A 620 -18.89 -16.40 -13.85
C GLN A 620 -18.95 -17.44 -12.73
N GLY A 621 -18.54 -17.08 -11.52
CA GLY A 621 -18.44 -18.03 -10.41
C GLY A 621 -17.35 -17.67 -9.40
N ARG A 622 -16.89 -18.70 -8.68
CA ARG A 622 -15.91 -18.61 -7.60
C ARG A 622 -14.57 -19.15 -8.05
N TYR A 623 -13.50 -18.52 -7.60
CA TYR A 623 -12.13 -18.89 -7.86
C TYR A 623 -11.40 -19.05 -6.53
N LEU A 624 -10.93 -20.27 -6.25
CA LEU A 624 -10.16 -20.57 -5.04
C LEU A 624 -8.68 -20.66 -5.42
N PHE A 625 -7.88 -19.71 -4.94
CA PHE A 625 -6.43 -19.80 -5.03
C PHE A 625 -5.92 -20.60 -3.84
N ALA A 626 -5.08 -21.60 -4.11
CA ALA A 626 -4.32 -22.31 -3.11
C ALA A 626 -2.83 -22.15 -3.40
N ILE A 627 -2.07 -21.63 -2.44
CA ILE A 627 -0.65 -21.29 -2.59
C ILE A 627 0.15 -21.98 -1.51
N ASN A 628 1.14 -22.77 -1.91
CA ASN A 628 1.97 -23.51 -0.98
C ASN A 628 3.37 -22.89 -0.89
N HIS A 629 3.74 -22.40 0.29
CA HIS A 629 5.07 -21.88 0.60
C HIS A 629 5.97 -22.90 1.30
N THR A 630 5.45 -24.10 1.61
CA THR A 630 6.18 -25.19 2.27
C THR A 630 6.95 -26.07 1.28
N ASP A 631 7.70 -27.01 1.84
CA ASP A 631 8.43 -28.07 1.12
C ASP A 631 7.65 -29.41 1.05
N GLU A 632 6.41 -29.44 1.56
CA GLU A 632 5.54 -30.62 1.58
C GLU A 632 4.37 -30.51 0.59
N THR A 633 3.78 -31.64 0.22
CA THR A 633 2.57 -31.66 -0.62
C THR A 633 1.34 -31.67 0.26
N GLU A 634 0.43 -30.73 0.00
CA GLU A 634 -0.77 -30.56 0.80
C GLU A 634 -2.03 -30.96 0.02
N LEU A 635 -3.09 -31.29 0.76
CA LEU A 635 -4.41 -31.60 0.22
C LEU A 635 -5.41 -30.54 0.68
N ILE A 636 -5.83 -29.68 -0.24
CA ILE A 636 -6.70 -28.55 0.08
C ILE A 636 -8.14 -28.92 -0.28
N PRO A 637 -9.11 -28.79 0.66
CA PRO A 637 -10.52 -28.99 0.34
C PRO A 637 -10.96 -28.06 -0.78
N ALA A 638 -11.34 -28.62 -1.93
CA ALA A 638 -11.72 -27.85 -3.10
C ALA A 638 -12.54 -28.70 -4.08
N THR A 639 -13.31 -28.03 -4.93
CA THR A 639 -14.05 -28.63 -6.04
C THR A 639 -13.94 -27.73 -7.28
N GLY A 640 -14.34 -28.26 -8.43
CA GLY A 640 -14.43 -27.52 -9.69
C GLY A 640 -13.33 -27.90 -10.68
N THR A 641 -12.95 -26.98 -11.56
CA THR A 641 -11.89 -27.18 -12.56
C THR A 641 -10.64 -26.43 -12.16
N GLU A 642 -9.50 -27.10 -12.07
CA GLU A 642 -8.20 -26.46 -11.87
C GLU A 642 -7.77 -25.78 -13.18
N LEU A 643 -7.64 -24.45 -13.16
CA LEU A 643 -7.51 -23.64 -14.37
C LEU A 643 -6.13 -23.70 -15.03
N LEU A 644 -5.09 -24.10 -14.30
CA LEU A 644 -3.71 -24.16 -14.82
C LEU A 644 -3.37 -25.51 -15.47
N THR A 645 -4.07 -26.58 -15.09
CA THR A 645 -3.90 -27.95 -15.61
C THR A 645 -5.10 -28.44 -16.40
N GLY A 646 -6.29 -27.86 -16.20
CA GLY A 646 -7.56 -28.31 -16.77
C GLY A 646 -8.16 -29.52 -16.06
N GLU A 647 -7.58 -29.98 -14.96
CA GLU A 647 -8.05 -31.17 -14.23
C GLU A 647 -9.34 -30.88 -13.45
N SER A 648 -10.24 -31.86 -13.40
CA SER A 648 -11.42 -31.80 -12.52
C SER A 648 -11.01 -32.17 -11.09
N VAL A 649 -11.44 -31.37 -10.12
CA VAL A 649 -11.19 -31.56 -8.69
C VAL A 649 -12.51 -31.90 -7.99
N ASP A 650 -12.51 -32.99 -7.23
CA ASP A 650 -13.64 -33.43 -6.41
C ASP A 650 -13.15 -33.78 -5.00
N GLY A 651 -13.50 -32.93 -4.03
CA GLY A 651 -13.14 -33.05 -2.62
C GLY A 651 -11.78 -32.42 -2.28
N HIS A 652 -10.69 -32.83 -2.93
CA HIS A 652 -9.34 -32.36 -2.58
C HIS A 652 -8.47 -31.99 -3.78
N LEU A 653 -7.86 -30.82 -3.71
CA LEU A 653 -6.84 -30.32 -4.62
C LEU A 653 -5.45 -30.69 -4.10
N LYS A 654 -4.69 -31.43 -4.90
CA LYS A 654 -3.27 -31.70 -4.61
C LYS A 654 -2.44 -30.45 -4.87
N LEU A 655 -1.76 -29.97 -3.85
CA LEU A 655 -0.96 -28.75 -3.90
C LEU A 655 0.52 -29.06 -3.61
N PRO A 656 1.35 -29.27 -4.65
CA PRO A 656 2.77 -29.57 -4.48
C PRO A 656 3.56 -28.42 -3.81
N PRO A 657 4.78 -28.70 -3.30
CA PRO A 657 5.67 -27.69 -2.72
C PRO A 657 5.91 -26.51 -3.66
N GLY A 658 5.81 -25.29 -3.13
CA GLY A 658 6.06 -24.07 -3.89
C GLY A 658 5.07 -23.76 -5.01
N ALA A 659 4.00 -24.55 -5.18
CA ALA A 659 3.05 -24.44 -6.28
C ALA A 659 1.89 -23.49 -5.97
N VAL A 660 1.27 -23.01 -7.04
CA VAL A 660 -0.03 -22.33 -7.01
C VAL A 660 -1.01 -23.18 -7.82
N ARG A 661 -2.24 -23.28 -7.32
CA ARG A 661 -3.37 -23.89 -8.02
C ARG A 661 -4.59 -23.00 -7.87
N VAL A 662 -5.44 -22.99 -8.90
CA VAL A 662 -6.64 -22.15 -8.94
C VAL A 662 -7.81 -23.00 -9.39
N THR A 663 -8.79 -23.25 -8.54
CA THR A 663 -10.01 -23.95 -8.93
C THR A 663 -11.13 -22.97 -9.25
N PHE A 664 -11.88 -23.26 -10.31
CA PHE A 664 -13.07 -22.52 -10.71
C PHE A 664 -14.33 -23.35 -10.47
N THR A 665 -15.30 -22.76 -9.78
CA THR A 665 -16.64 -23.31 -9.62
C THR A 665 -17.66 -22.36 -10.24
N PRO A 666 -18.42 -22.78 -11.27
CA PRO A 666 -19.39 -21.91 -11.92
C PRO A 666 -20.53 -21.52 -10.97
N ARG A 667 -21.04 -20.30 -11.11
CA ARG A 667 -22.22 -19.86 -10.36
C ARG A 667 -23.42 -20.73 -10.77
N GLN A 668 -24.07 -21.37 -9.82
CA GLN A 668 -25.32 -22.08 -10.11
C GLN A 668 -26.38 -21.05 -10.53
N PRO A 669 -27.17 -21.30 -11.60
CA PRO A 669 -28.28 -20.42 -11.93
C PRO A 669 -29.26 -20.42 -10.76
N GLU A 670 -29.63 -19.24 -10.26
CA GLU A 670 -30.73 -19.12 -9.30
C GLU A 670 -31.94 -19.84 -9.90
N SER A 671 -32.42 -20.87 -9.23
CA SER A 671 -33.64 -21.53 -9.63
C SER A 671 -34.75 -20.48 -9.57
N ALA A 672 -35.30 -20.12 -10.73
CA ALA A 672 -36.48 -19.28 -10.80
C ALA A 672 -37.55 -19.94 -9.93
N SER A 673 -37.80 -19.38 -8.74
CA SER A 673 -38.95 -19.73 -7.92
C SER A 673 -40.18 -19.29 -8.71
N TYR A 674 -40.74 -20.19 -9.50
CA TYR A 674 -42.08 -20.00 -10.03
C TYR A 674 -43.00 -19.85 -8.81
N PRO A 675 -43.79 -18.77 -8.70
CA PRO A 675 -44.81 -18.70 -7.68
C PRO A 675 -45.77 -19.86 -7.92
N ASN A 676 -45.94 -20.70 -6.89
CA ASN A 676 -46.98 -21.73 -6.91
C ASN A 676 -48.33 -21.03 -7.09
N GLU A 677 -48.95 -21.23 -8.26
CA GLU A 677 -50.40 -21.13 -8.38
C GLU A 677 -51.02 -22.37 -7.71
N ALA A 678 -51.53 -22.19 -6.49
CA ALA A 678 -52.69 -22.91 -5.95
C ALA A 678 -53.20 -22.22 -4.68
#